data_AF-A0A8H8SKH1-F1
#
_entry.id   AF-A0A8H8SKH1-F1
#
_cell.length_a   1.000
_cell.length_b   1.000
_cell.length_c   1.000
_cell.angle_alpha   90.00
_cell.angle_beta   90.00
_cell.angle_gamma   90.00
#
_symmetry.space_group_name_H-M   'P 1'
#
loop_
_entity.id
_entity.type
_entity.pdbx_description
1 polymer ?
#
loop_
_entity_poly.entity_id
_entity_poly.type
_entity_poly.pdbx_seq_one_letter_code
_entity_poly.pdbx_strand_id
1 'polypeptide(L)'
;MSSESPSTRGSARRVKIDSDPKAESNNMAPKPKNFIPEWITKAASQKRSWKLLVRCWVASWVCFVLILPDKTLRAMGNAAFFASIAGFILPPNMALQLYLFAMLTLMVGCLLGWAWGSAAMAASLKARDQVLLRSTLIATQQAAANQANPDAYFQKAIFRGDFLDTRSTVVFGVFLAIGTFMLALLRVKSPKLTFASVFGTIFLDVICSYGPLFPFAEYLILQTFLVSSSIYMAVGLVVIVLIFPESLSHEWLDSFAGILDSVKSLVDIQEKVLTDDPEQLNMETEGNTLSKVNAIQEGGLAAFQALTAKTPMLNVEFSYCRLSASDIQAFELPMRALLTRARGLTSFTSQYSHHLCTRADSLPSNTISRVTSITDDTDGTSTPTKKASKNKHLTLRVQDTHRLLHVRGHVTALEIAQHTHITEMIPIVYASTADLRKALSKALEVTASAVRDINSRRYKSAKSEPLENLYSAREVLRNTLTEYRDERRKAIIQPLADAVDAASGRMLDEHGRPTVSFRPLFVCFVFESNLCWTADATLDIVNMLAKAMEERKKSRLWAPTGLRKLGNLLMQNEGTAPIRGDSNPIPEPGKDDEYSREYRKDPDARPPKSALQHLTYMIWRIWSFMRTDEAVFALKYMIVSIALWLPQVIKHSAEFTYNEKGLWALIMAQFGLNMYMSDQIGQFVSRILGTVGGGVVGMVIWYIGSGHGTGNPYGLAAAFGVFLVPLLFMRLFWTQRMIESIMISVTAVLVAGYSWIDTHLASQGNPGYGYEIFWRRVVLVLVGFAASFIMMLLPPQSSRKALRLSNASTISELAQAYGILISSWLAGEEKEEDKRAKGELSPEDEKRPLSRPYAKWAPGFRAKLLSVAGHLGAQKMQMRTIKWERNIRGGWPAEHYEKLIEIQTTMVSDLIQLAGSLSSLSPTWRTRLLHKTAFLNPNLISDVMAIFGIVSMSLETGHPVHEVLPSNLLDRSLYHDEQSRVVGARFKQLDRLDGEEAAETTPITSEAITGQLLMSTEFSAYATGVAASFQLLHSLDQIHLVTKELCGEIPLKGYSRWREEYELRHLDHSV
;
A
#
# COMPACT_ATOMS: atom_id res chain seq x y z
N MET A 1 -88.06 24.38 -7.35
CA MET A 1 -87.62 25.66 -6.78
C MET A 1 -86.12 25.76 -7.06
N SER A 2 -85.63 26.48 -8.08
CA SER A 2 -85.62 27.96 -8.30
C SER A 2 -84.71 28.70 -7.31
N SER A 3 -83.76 29.57 -7.69
CA SER A 3 -83.08 29.84 -8.98
C SER A 3 -81.80 30.70 -8.69
N GLU A 4 -80.89 31.10 -9.60
CA GLU A 4 -80.84 31.01 -11.07
C GLU A 4 -79.37 30.93 -11.63
N SER A 5 -78.98 31.77 -12.60
CA SER A 5 -77.65 31.90 -13.26
C SER A 5 -77.49 33.35 -13.79
N PRO A 6 -76.55 33.75 -14.70
CA PRO A 6 -75.38 33.12 -15.33
C PRO A 6 -74.08 33.86 -14.90
N SER A 7 -73.02 34.24 -15.64
CA SER A 7 -72.45 34.15 -17.03
C SER A 7 -71.01 34.71 -16.98
N THR A 8 -70.07 34.60 -17.93
CA THR A 8 -69.44 33.55 -18.80
C THR A 8 -68.01 34.11 -19.12
N ARG A 9 -66.97 33.47 -19.67
CA ARG A 9 -66.68 32.26 -20.49
C ARG A 9 -65.42 31.55 -19.87
N GLY A 10 -64.76 30.49 -20.38
CA GLY A 10 -64.83 29.71 -21.61
C GLY A 10 -63.62 29.95 -22.55
N SER A 11 -62.79 28.98 -23.00
CA SER A 11 -62.42 27.63 -22.50
C SER A 11 -61.34 27.03 -23.44
N ALA A 12 -60.22 26.50 -22.93
CA ALA A 12 -59.29 25.65 -23.69
C ALA A 12 -58.53 24.68 -22.76
N ARG A 13 -58.28 23.43 -23.20
CA ARG A 13 -57.68 22.36 -22.38
C ARG A 13 -56.15 22.45 -22.29
N ARG A 14 -55.60 22.35 -21.08
CA ARG A 14 -54.27 21.75 -20.83
C ARG A 14 -54.44 20.35 -20.25
N VAL A 15 -53.51 19.45 -20.57
CA VAL A 15 -53.43 18.11 -19.96
C VAL A 15 -52.75 18.24 -18.59
N LYS A 16 -53.22 17.46 -17.61
CA LYS A 16 -52.58 17.37 -16.29
C LYS A 16 -51.33 16.48 -16.35
N ILE A 17 -50.31 16.87 -15.61
CA ILE A 17 -49.34 15.95 -15.00
C ILE A 17 -49.62 16.09 -13.50
N ASP A 18 -49.89 14.98 -12.80
CA ASP A 18 -50.30 15.04 -11.40
C ASP A 18 -49.11 15.28 -10.47
N SER A 19 -49.33 16.14 -9.47
CA SER A 19 -48.33 16.59 -8.50
C SER A 19 -48.39 15.79 -7.20
N ASP A 20 -47.22 15.44 -6.69
CA ASP A 20 -46.91 15.12 -5.29
C ASP A 20 -47.83 14.11 -4.56
N PRO A 21 -47.48 12.79 -4.58
CA PRO A 21 -47.78 11.97 -3.41
C PRO A 21 -47.06 12.58 -2.20
N LYS A 22 -47.79 12.84 -1.12
CA LYS A 22 -47.24 13.45 0.11
C LYS A 22 -46.01 12.68 0.57
N ALA A 23 -44.89 13.38 0.75
CA ALA A 23 -43.71 12.82 1.38
C ALA A 23 -44.03 12.47 2.84
N GLU A 24 -44.32 11.19 3.10
CA GLU A 24 -44.26 10.66 4.46
C GLU A 24 -42.84 10.89 4.98
N SER A 25 -42.72 11.67 6.04
CA SER A 25 -41.45 11.89 6.74
C SER A 25 -41.06 10.61 7.47
N ASN A 26 -40.50 9.67 6.71
CA ASN A 26 -39.77 8.52 7.21
C ASN A 26 -38.55 9.05 7.99
N ASN A 27 -38.81 9.39 9.25
CA ASN A 27 -37.83 9.55 10.30
C ASN A 27 -37.15 8.19 10.49
N MET A 28 -36.20 7.88 9.59
CA MET A 28 -35.28 6.78 9.76
C MET A 28 -34.53 7.01 11.07
N ALA A 29 -35.02 6.35 12.12
CA ALA A 29 -34.34 6.28 13.40
C ALA A 29 -32.87 5.96 13.13
N PRO A 30 -31.91 6.69 13.74
CA PRO A 30 -30.51 6.60 13.37
C PRO A 30 -30.07 5.14 13.44
N LYS A 31 -29.70 4.57 12.28
CA LYS A 31 -29.33 3.15 12.16
C LYS A 31 -28.42 2.79 13.33
N PRO A 32 -28.74 1.75 14.12
CA PRO A 32 -28.00 1.46 15.34
C PRO A 32 -26.52 1.34 14.98
N LYS A 33 -25.68 2.17 15.61
CA LYS A 33 -24.24 2.18 15.33
C LYS A 33 -23.73 0.77 15.52
N ASN A 34 -23.30 0.12 14.42
CA ASN A 34 -22.79 -1.24 14.44
C ASN A 34 -21.54 -1.28 15.33
N PHE A 35 -21.74 -1.63 16.60
CA PHE A 35 -20.69 -1.65 17.63
C PHE A 35 -19.67 -2.76 17.37
N ILE A 36 -20.02 -3.69 16.47
CA ILE A 36 -19.17 -4.75 15.93
C ILE A 36 -18.54 -4.24 14.62
N PRO A 37 -17.20 -4.09 14.55
CA PRO A 37 -16.50 -3.71 13.31
C PRO A 37 -16.74 -4.67 12.15
N GLU A 38 -16.79 -4.13 10.92
CA GLU A 38 -17.07 -4.89 9.70
C GLU A 38 -16.12 -6.07 9.44
N TRP A 39 -14.87 -6.00 9.91
CA TRP A 39 -13.93 -7.12 9.77
C TRP A 39 -14.38 -8.35 10.57
N ILE A 40 -15.05 -8.16 11.71
CA ILE A 40 -15.60 -9.25 12.52
C ILE A 40 -16.79 -9.88 11.80
N THR A 41 -17.73 -9.07 11.29
CA THR A 41 -18.93 -9.59 10.60
C THR A 41 -18.56 -10.28 9.28
N LYS A 42 -17.59 -9.74 8.54
CA LYS A 42 -17.05 -10.36 7.32
C LYS A 42 -16.29 -11.65 7.59
N ALA A 43 -15.49 -11.72 8.66
CA ALA A 43 -14.80 -12.95 9.03
C ALA A 43 -15.75 -14.03 9.57
N ALA A 44 -16.69 -13.66 10.45
CA ALA A 44 -17.62 -14.59 11.09
C ALA A 44 -18.69 -15.15 10.14
N SER A 45 -19.05 -14.44 9.07
CA SER A 45 -19.98 -14.96 8.03
C SER A 45 -19.34 -15.97 7.09
N GLN A 46 -18.00 -16.04 7.01
CA GLN A 46 -17.29 -16.89 6.05
C GLN A 46 -16.98 -18.28 6.61
N LYS A 47 -17.52 -19.33 5.97
CA LYS A 47 -17.26 -20.73 6.34
C LYS A 47 -15.78 -21.14 6.25
N ARG A 48 -14.96 -20.47 5.43
CA ARG A 48 -13.50 -20.71 5.35
C ARG A 48 -12.78 -20.22 6.61
N SER A 49 -13.16 -19.05 7.13
CA SER A 49 -12.65 -18.50 8.39
C SER A 49 -12.85 -19.44 9.57
N TRP A 50 -14.01 -20.07 9.69
CA TRP A 50 -14.27 -21.05 10.75
C TRP A 50 -13.43 -22.33 10.61
N LYS A 51 -13.22 -22.85 9.39
CA LYS A 51 -12.28 -23.98 9.17
C LYS A 51 -10.86 -23.63 9.58
N LEU A 52 -10.40 -22.43 9.20
CA LEU A 52 -9.07 -21.91 9.54
C LEU A 52 -8.90 -21.74 11.05
N LEU A 53 -9.92 -21.16 11.71
CA LEU A 53 -9.97 -20.98 13.15
C LEU A 53 -9.91 -22.32 13.88
N VAL A 54 -10.73 -23.30 13.48
CA VAL A 54 -10.72 -24.66 14.08
C VAL A 54 -9.35 -25.33 13.91
N ARG A 55 -8.73 -25.22 12.73
CA ARG A 55 -7.38 -25.77 12.47
C ARG A 55 -6.33 -25.16 13.40
N CYS A 56 -6.29 -23.83 13.53
CA CYS A 56 -5.38 -23.17 14.46
C CYS A 56 -5.74 -23.44 15.94
N TRP A 57 -7.03 -23.55 16.26
CA TRP A 57 -7.54 -23.80 17.60
C TRP A 57 -7.09 -25.17 18.11
N VAL A 58 -7.24 -26.24 17.32
CA VAL A 58 -6.77 -27.58 17.72
C VAL A 58 -5.25 -27.58 17.96
N ALA A 59 -4.46 -26.97 17.07
CA ALA A 59 -3.01 -26.93 17.23
C ALA A 59 -2.57 -26.22 18.52
N SER A 60 -3.03 -25.00 18.75
CA SER A 60 -2.67 -24.22 19.94
C SER A 60 -3.28 -24.77 21.24
N TRP A 61 -4.46 -25.39 21.19
CA TRP A 61 -5.07 -26.05 22.35
C TRP A 61 -4.29 -27.32 22.73
N VAL A 62 -3.96 -28.19 21.78
CA VAL A 62 -3.15 -29.40 22.03
C VAL A 62 -1.77 -29.03 22.59
N CYS A 63 -1.12 -27.99 22.05
CA CYS A 63 0.16 -27.51 22.59
C CYS A 63 0.09 -26.93 24.00
N PHE A 64 -1.09 -26.53 24.49
CA PHE A 64 -1.29 -26.13 25.89
C PHE A 64 -1.64 -27.33 26.77
N VAL A 65 -2.52 -28.23 26.30
CA VAL A 65 -2.87 -29.47 27.00
C VAL A 65 -1.64 -30.33 27.28
N LEU A 66 -0.65 -30.36 26.38
CA LEU A 66 0.63 -31.06 26.58
C LEU A 66 1.49 -30.51 27.74
N ILE A 67 1.24 -29.28 28.22
CA ILE A 67 1.96 -28.68 29.36
C ILE A 67 1.43 -29.23 30.70
N LEU A 68 0.20 -29.75 30.72
CA LEU A 68 -0.52 -30.03 31.97
C LEU A 68 -0.10 -31.35 32.66
N PRO A 69 0.15 -32.48 31.96
CA PRO A 69 0.61 -33.71 32.61
C PRO A 69 2.07 -33.63 33.06
N ASP A 70 2.37 -34.04 34.30
CA ASP A 70 3.73 -34.08 34.88
C ASP A 70 4.80 -34.68 33.95
N LYS A 71 4.46 -35.77 33.25
CA LYS A 71 5.41 -36.50 32.40
C LYS A 71 5.86 -35.68 31.19
N THR A 72 4.94 -34.97 30.54
CA THR A 72 5.26 -34.10 29.40
C THR A 72 5.82 -32.76 29.89
N LEU A 73 5.31 -32.23 31.00
CA LEU A 73 5.84 -31.02 31.65
C LEU A 73 7.33 -31.16 32.00
N ARG A 74 7.73 -32.28 32.63
CA ARG A 74 9.15 -32.55 32.95
C ARG A 74 10.02 -32.76 31.70
N ALA A 75 9.46 -33.28 30.61
CA ALA A 75 10.18 -33.45 29.34
C ALA A 75 10.34 -32.13 28.57
N MET A 76 9.41 -31.19 28.71
CA MET A 76 9.48 -29.84 28.11
C MET A 76 10.24 -28.83 29.00
N GLY A 77 10.25 -29.05 30.32
CA GLY A 77 10.92 -28.24 31.32
C GLY A 77 10.37 -26.82 31.45
N ASN A 78 11.17 -25.93 32.04
CA ASN A 78 10.78 -24.55 32.39
C ASN A 78 10.45 -23.63 31.19
N ALA A 79 10.52 -24.15 29.95
CA ALA A 79 10.16 -23.45 28.71
C ALA A 79 8.87 -24.00 28.06
N ALA A 80 8.12 -24.89 28.72
CA ALA A 80 7.00 -25.62 28.11
C ALA A 80 5.93 -24.73 27.42
N PHE A 81 5.65 -23.54 27.97
CA PHE A 81 4.75 -22.54 27.35
C PHE A 81 5.18 -22.13 25.93
N PHE A 82 6.45 -22.30 25.56
CA PHE A 82 7.00 -21.87 24.27
C PHE A 82 6.34 -22.61 23.09
N ALA A 83 5.90 -23.86 23.29
CA ALA A 83 5.12 -24.59 22.30
C ALA A 83 3.78 -23.90 21.98
N SER A 84 3.10 -23.39 23.01
CA SER A 84 1.86 -22.61 22.85
C SER A 84 2.11 -21.22 22.26
N ILE A 85 3.20 -20.54 22.65
CA ILE A 85 3.62 -19.25 22.08
C ILE A 85 3.90 -19.36 20.58
N ALA A 86 4.61 -20.41 20.14
CA ALA A 86 4.92 -20.64 18.73
C ALA A 86 3.65 -20.78 17.87
N GLY A 87 2.60 -21.41 18.42
CA GLY A 87 1.26 -21.48 17.82
C GLY A 87 0.56 -20.12 17.62
N PHE A 88 0.89 -19.10 18.41
CA PHE A 88 0.38 -17.74 18.19
C PHE A 88 1.29 -16.87 17.32
N ILE A 89 2.60 -17.07 17.34
CA ILE A 89 3.55 -16.36 16.46
C ILE A 89 3.31 -16.80 15.01
N LEU A 90 3.36 -18.11 14.76
CA LEU A 90 3.29 -18.72 13.42
C LEU A 90 2.22 -19.84 13.43
N PRO A 91 0.92 -19.50 13.52
CA PRO A 91 -0.17 -20.49 13.48
C PRO A 91 -0.19 -21.29 12.18
N PRO A 92 -0.79 -22.50 12.15
CA PRO A 92 -0.95 -23.30 10.93
C PRO A 92 -2.08 -22.73 10.04
N ASN A 93 -1.98 -21.47 9.64
CA ASN A 93 -3.01 -20.73 8.87
C ASN A 93 -2.69 -20.58 7.36
N MET A 94 -1.52 -21.03 6.92
CA MET A 94 -1.07 -20.96 5.51
C MET A 94 -1.39 -22.26 4.76
N ALA A 95 -1.10 -22.34 3.47
CA ALA A 95 -0.93 -23.62 2.78
C ALA A 95 0.24 -24.45 3.35
N LEU A 96 0.13 -25.79 3.26
CA LEU A 96 1.11 -26.77 3.80
C LEU A 96 2.58 -26.40 3.49
N GLN A 97 2.90 -26.13 2.23
CA GLN A 97 4.27 -25.88 1.77
C GLN A 97 4.84 -24.56 2.35
N LEU A 98 4.02 -23.51 2.47
CA LEU A 98 4.44 -22.23 3.05
C LEU A 98 4.67 -22.37 4.56
N TYR A 99 3.79 -23.09 5.26
CA TYR A 99 3.94 -23.38 6.68
C TYR A 99 5.23 -24.18 6.95
N LEU A 100 5.52 -25.21 6.15
CA LEU A 100 6.75 -25.99 6.25
C LEU A 100 8.00 -25.13 6.04
N PHE A 101 8.03 -24.23 5.06
CA PHE A 101 9.15 -23.29 4.89
C PHE A 101 9.29 -22.30 6.06
N ALA A 102 8.18 -21.81 6.61
CA ALA A 102 8.21 -20.90 7.76
C ALA A 102 8.73 -21.62 9.03
N MET A 103 8.29 -22.86 9.29
CA MET A 103 8.81 -23.68 10.39
C MET A 103 10.29 -24.06 10.21
N LEU A 104 10.74 -24.34 8.98
CA LEU A 104 12.16 -24.59 8.70
C LEU A 104 13.03 -23.34 8.92
N THR A 105 12.59 -22.15 8.51
CA THR A 105 13.35 -20.91 8.76
C THR A 105 13.40 -20.53 10.24
N LEU A 106 12.33 -20.79 10.99
CA LEU A 106 12.33 -20.72 12.47
C LEU A 106 13.37 -21.66 13.08
N MET A 107 13.37 -22.93 12.68
CA MET A 107 14.31 -23.95 13.20
C MET A 107 15.77 -23.64 12.84
N VAL A 108 16.04 -23.17 11.63
CA VAL A 108 17.37 -22.69 11.20
C VAL A 108 17.83 -21.50 12.06
N GLY A 109 16.93 -20.57 12.40
CA GLY A 109 17.20 -19.49 13.35
C GLY A 109 17.63 -20.01 14.73
N CYS A 110 16.84 -20.91 15.32
CA CYS A 110 17.15 -21.55 16.60
C CYS A 110 18.52 -22.26 16.58
N LEU A 111 18.81 -23.03 15.53
CA LEU A 111 20.07 -23.76 15.39
C LEU A 111 21.27 -22.81 15.20
N LEU A 112 21.10 -21.70 14.48
CA LEU A 112 22.15 -20.69 14.31
C LEU A 112 22.48 -19.99 15.64
N GLY A 113 21.45 -19.58 16.40
CA GLY A 113 21.62 -19.00 17.73
C GLY A 113 22.31 -19.96 18.71
N TRP A 114 21.89 -21.24 18.72
CA TRP A 114 22.52 -22.29 19.52
C TRP A 114 23.98 -22.56 19.11
N ALA A 115 24.28 -22.62 17.81
CA ALA A 115 25.64 -22.87 17.33
C ALA A 115 26.60 -21.71 17.69
N TRP A 116 26.16 -20.46 17.51
CA TRP A 116 26.95 -19.28 17.89
C TRP A 116 27.17 -19.19 19.41
N GLY A 117 26.13 -19.47 20.21
CA GLY A 117 26.24 -19.56 21.66
C GLY A 117 27.10 -20.72 22.17
N SER A 118 27.09 -21.86 21.47
CA SER A 118 27.96 -23.00 21.77
C SER A 118 29.43 -22.68 21.48
N ALA A 119 29.71 -21.91 20.42
CA ALA A 119 31.04 -21.36 20.17
C ALA A 119 31.46 -20.37 21.29
N ALA A 120 30.54 -19.52 21.77
CA ALA A 120 30.78 -18.63 22.91
C ALA A 120 31.15 -19.42 24.19
N MET A 121 30.40 -20.47 24.51
CA MET A 121 30.69 -21.39 25.64
C MET A 121 32.05 -22.08 25.48
N ALA A 122 32.36 -22.61 24.29
CA ALA A 122 33.65 -23.27 24.03
C ALA A 122 34.86 -22.30 24.11
N ALA A 123 34.66 -21.02 23.81
CA ALA A 123 35.68 -19.98 23.95
C ALA A 123 35.81 -19.49 25.40
N SER A 124 34.70 -19.27 26.10
CA SER A 124 34.69 -18.70 27.46
C SER A 124 35.28 -19.66 28.49
N LEU A 125 35.06 -20.97 28.35
CA LEU A 125 35.68 -22.01 29.18
C LEU A 125 37.20 -22.06 29.05
N LYS A 126 37.74 -21.76 27.86
CA LYS A 126 39.20 -21.67 27.62
C LYS A 126 39.81 -20.39 28.19
N ALA A 127 39.04 -19.30 28.25
CA ALA A 127 39.46 -18.04 28.86
C ALA A 127 39.39 -18.06 30.40
N ARG A 128 38.61 -18.98 30.98
CA ARG A 128 38.28 -19.00 32.41
C ARG A 128 39.47 -19.36 33.31
N ASP A 129 39.60 -18.68 34.43
CA ASP A 129 40.59 -18.98 35.46
C ASP A 129 40.28 -20.31 36.17
N GLN A 130 41.12 -21.32 35.90
CA GLN A 130 40.98 -22.68 36.42
C GLN A 130 41.35 -22.80 37.92
N VAL A 131 42.12 -21.86 38.46
CA VAL A 131 42.50 -21.85 39.89
C VAL A 131 41.33 -21.31 40.71
N LEU A 132 40.76 -20.17 40.28
CA LEU A 132 39.56 -19.58 40.89
C LEU A 132 38.35 -20.51 40.78
N LEU A 133 38.17 -21.18 39.65
CA LEU A 133 37.10 -22.17 39.47
C LEU A 133 37.20 -23.34 40.47
N ARG A 134 38.41 -23.88 40.68
CA ARG A 134 38.61 -25.01 41.61
C ARG A 134 38.40 -24.62 43.07
N SER A 135 38.89 -23.46 43.50
CA SER A 135 38.70 -23.00 44.88
C SER A 135 37.23 -22.67 45.18
N THR A 136 36.53 -22.01 44.25
CA THR A 136 35.09 -21.71 44.40
C THR A 136 34.21 -22.97 44.37
N LEU A 137 34.53 -23.97 43.54
CA LEU A 137 33.85 -25.27 43.55
C LEU A 137 34.01 -25.99 44.88
N ILE A 138 35.23 -26.11 45.41
CA ILE A 138 35.49 -26.79 46.69
C ILE A 138 34.76 -26.06 47.85
N ALA A 139 34.86 -24.74 47.92
CA ALA A 139 34.17 -23.94 48.94
C ALA A 139 32.64 -24.09 48.86
N THR A 140 32.07 -24.10 47.65
CA THR A 140 30.63 -24.27 47.45
C THR A 140 30.18 -25.69 47.78
N GLN A 141 30.97 -26.72 47.47
CA GLN A 141 30.68 -28.12 47.85
C GLN A 141 30.71 -28.31 49.37
N GLN A 142 31.69 -27.71 50.06
CA GLN A 142 31.76 -27.72 51.53
C GLN A 142 30.57 -26.99 52.17
N ALA A 143 30.13 -25.87 51.60
CA ALA A 143 28.93 -25.16 52.04
C ALA A 143 27.63 -25.94 51.74
N ALA A 144 27.56 -26.65 50.61
CA ALA A 144 26.43 -27.49 50.23
C ALA A 144 26.28 -28.72 51.14
N ALA A 145 27.38 -29.34 51.57
CA ALA A 145 27.36 -30.52 52.44
C ALA A 145 26.72 -30.25 53.82
N ASN A 146 26.67 -28.99 54.26
CA ASN A 146 26.04 -28.56 55.51
C ASN A 146 24.56 -28.15 55.33
N GLN A 147 23.96 -28.35 54.16
CA GLN A 147 22.58 -28.00 53.83
C GLN A 147 21.68 -29.24 53.76
N ALA A 148 20.40 -29.09 54.14
CA ALA A 148 19.42 -30.18 54.07
C ALA A 148 19.11 -30.66 52.62
N ASN A 149 19.50 -29.88 51.61
CA ASN A 149 19.45 -30.29 50.20
C ASN A 149 20.68 -29.67 49.47
N PRO A 150 21.76 -30.45 49.25
CA PRO A 150 22.99 -29.93 48.67
C PRO A 150 22.82 -29.51 47.20
N ASP A 151 22.01 -30.23 46.42
CA ASP A 151 21.78 -29.94 45.00
C ASP A 151 21.04 -28.62 44.80
N ALA A 152 20.01 -28.36 45.63
CA ALA A 152 19.29 -27.09 45.62
C ALA A 152 20.20 -25.91 46.04
N TYR A 153 21.10 -26.11 47.00
CA TYR A 153 22.09 -25.09 47.35
C TYR A 153 23.10 -24.85 46.22
N PHE A 154 23.59 -25.91 45.56
CA PHE A 154 24.53 -25.80 44.44
C PHE A 154 23.90 -25.08 43.23
N GLN A 155 22.65 -25.42 42.88
CA GLN A 155 21.88 -24.66 41.87
C GLN A 155 21.70 -23.19 42.28
N LYS A 156 21.52 -22.90 43.58
CA LYS A 156 21.42 -21.52 44.04
C LYS A 156 22.74 -20.76 43.83
N ALA A 157 23.88 -21.36 44.17
CA ALA A 157 25.20 -20.76 43.96
C ALA A 157 25.48 -20.43 42.48
N ILE A 158 25.01 -21.26 41.54
CA ILE A 158 25.07 -20.97 40.09
C ILE A 158 24.31 -19.67 39.77
N PHE A 159 23.01 -19.59 40.06
CA PHE A 159 22.20 -18.43 39.67
C PHE A 159 22.44 -17.17 40.52
N ARG A 160 23.05 -17.33 41.69
CA ARG A 160 23.65 -16.26 42.49
C ARG A 160 24.93 -15.68 41.88
N GLY A 161 25.50 -16.35 40.88
CA GLY A 161 26.72 -15.94 40.21
C GLY A 161 27.98 -16.15 41.06
N ASP A 162 27.97 -17.10 42.00
CA ASP A 162 29.14 -17.38 42.84
C ASP A 162 30.35 -17.89 42.03
N PHE A 163 30.10 -18.48 40.85
CA PHE A 163 31.12 -18.96 39.89
C PHE A 163 31.49 -17.97 38.76
N LEU A 164 30.96 -16.74 38.76
CA LEU A 164 31.24 -15.75 37.70
C LEU A 164 32.72 -15.38 37.64
N ASP A 165 33.32 -15.49 36.46
CA ASP A 165 34.67 -15.03 36.15
C ASP A 165 34.62 -13.97 35.05
N THR A 166 35.20 -12.80 35.32
CA THR A 166 35.35 -11.68 34.39
C THR A 166 35.86 -12.12 33.00
N ARG A 167 36.82 -13.05 32.91
CA ARG A 167 37.36 -13.51 31.63
C ARG A 167 36.33 -14.27 30.80
N SER A 168 35.61 -15.19 31.44
CA SER A 168 34.52 -15.96 30.82
C SER A 168 33.36 -15.05 30.41
N THR A 169 32.95 -14.14 31.29
CA THR A 169 31.86 -13.17 31.05
C THR A 169 32.18 -12.23 29.88
N VAL A 170 33.40 -11.68 29.79
CA VAL A 170 33.79 -10.79 28.68
C VAL A 170 33.71 -11.51 27.33
N VAL A 171 34.10 -12.80 27.25
CA VAL A 171 33.94 -13.58 26.01
C VAL A 171 32.47 -13.72 25.60
N PHE A 172 31.57 -14.07 26.54
CA PHE A 172 30.13 -14.12 26.26
C PHE A 172 29.57 -12.76 25.82
N GLY A 173 30.04 -11.66 26.42
CA GLY A 173 29.65 -10.29 26.02
C GLY A 173 30.07 -9.94 24.59
N VAL A 174 31.28 -10.33 24.16
CA VAL A 174 31.76 -10.13 22.79
C VAL A 174 30.96 -10.97 21.79
N PHE A 175 30.65 -12.24 22.11
CA PHE A 175 29.83 -13.09 21.26
C PHE A 175 28.38 -12.60 21.15
N LEU A 176 27.80 -12.09 22.24
CA LEU A 176 26.48 -11.44 22.24
C LEU A 176 26.50 -10.17 21.38
N ALA A 177 27.53 -9.33 21.52
CA ALA A 177 27.67 -8.10 20.75
C ALA A 177 27.72 -8.36 19.24
N ILE A 178 28.63 -9.23 18.79
CA ILE A 178 28.78 -9.58 17.37
C ILE A 178 27.53 -10.28 16.84
N GLY A 179 26.97 -11.23 17.59
CA GLY A 179 25.79 -11.98 17.16
C GLY A 179 24.53 -11.10 17.04
N THR A 180 24.23 -10.28 18.04
CA THR A 180 23.08 -9.35 17.99
C THR A 180 23.22 -8.31 16.87
N PHE A 181 24.43 -7.79 16.64
CA PHE A 181 24.70 -6.88 15.52
C PHE A 181 24.46 -7.56 14.15
N MET A 182 24.99 -8.76 13.94
CA MET A 182 24.81 -9.50 12.68
C MET A 182 23.36 -9.93 12.45
N LEU A 183 22.65 -10.37 13.48
CA LEU A 183 21.24 -10.74 13.40
C LEU A 183 20.33 -9.52 13.15
N ALA A 184 20.67 -8.36 13.70
CA ALA A 184 20.00 -7.09 13.39
C ALA A 184 20.21 -6.66 11.94
N LEU A 185 21.44 -6.75 11.41
CA LEU A 185 21.71 -6.50 9.99
C LEU A 185 20.96 -7.48 9.08
N LEU A 186 20.90 -8.77 9.42
CA LEU A 186 20.12 -9.77 8.69
C LEU A 186 18.62 -9.43 8.67
N ARG A 187 18.07 -8.98 9.81
CA ARG A 187 16.65 -8.56 9.93
C ARG A 187 16.31 -7.38 9.02
N VAL A 188 17.21 -6.41 8.85
CA VAL A 188 17.00 -5.24 7.99
C VAL A 188 17.25 -5.57 6.51
N LYS A 189 18.39 -6.19 6.18
CA LYS A 189 18.78 -6.48 4.79
C LYS A 189 18.02 -7.63 4.14
N SER A 190 17.35 -8.48 4.92
CA SER A 190 16.61 -9.63 4.39
C SER A 190 15.31 -9.90 5.15
N PRO A 191 14.23 -9.12 4.90
CA PRO A 191 12.93 -9.30 5.56
C PRO A 191 12.34 -10.71 5.43
N LYS A 192 12.66 -11.43 4.34
CA LYS A 192 12.32 -12.86 4.15
C LYS A 192 12.82 -13.75 5.30
N LEU A 193 13.88 -13.35 6.00
CA LEU A 193 14.55 -14.09 7.09
C LEU A 193 14.33 -13.47 8.47
N THR A 194 13.39 -12.53 8.64
CA THR A 194 13.11 -11.90 9.94
C THR A 194 12.79 -12.93 11.04
N PHE A 195 12.05 -14.01 10.74
CA PHE A 195 11.80 -15.08 11.72
C PHE A 195 13.08 -15.79 12.16
N ALA A 196 13.95 -16.15 11.21
CA ALA A 196 15.24 -16.79 11.52
C ALA A 196 16.13 -15.89 12.39
N SER A 197 16.18 -14.59 12.08
CA SER A 197 16.88 -13.59 12.90
C SER A 197 16.29 -13.49 14.31
N VAL A 198 14.97 -13.32 14.44
CA VAL A 198 14.29 -13.15 15.73
C VAL A 198 14.48 -14.35 16.65
N PHE A 199 14.24 -15.58 16.17
CA PHE A 199 14.41 -16.79 16.98
C PHE A 199 15.89 -17.08 17.26
N GLY A 200 16.80 -16.76 16.32
CA GLY A 200 18.24 -16.81 16.55
C GLY A 200 18.71 -15.86 17.66
N THR A 201 18.17 -14.64 17.72
CA THR A 201 18.53 -13.70 18.78
C THR A 201 17.97 -14.12 20.14
N ILE A 202 16.73 -14.62 20.23
CA ILE A 202 16.18 -15.17 21.48
C ILE A 202 17.06 -16.31 22.01
N PHE A 203 17.50 -17.22 21.13
CA PHE A 203 18.38 -18.32 21.51
C PHE A 203 19.76 -17.81 21.96
N LEU A 204 20.31 -16.79 21.29
CA LEU A 204 21.57 -16.14 21.66
C LEU A 204 21.48 -15.42 23.01
N ASP A 205 20.41 -14.68 23.28
CA ASP A 205 20.18 -13.98 24.55
C ASP A 205 20.15 -14.96 25.72
N VAL A 206 19.40 -16.07 25.60
CA VAL A 206 19.29 -17.11 26.63
C VAL A 206 20.68 -17.70 26.97
N ILE A 207 21.44 -18.13 25.95
CA ILE A 207 22.72 -18.82 26.18
C ILE A 207 23.85 -17.87 26.60
N CYS A 208 23.89 -16.63 26.11
CA CYS A 208 24.85 -15.63 26.60
C CYS A 208 24.49 -15.05 27.98
N SER A 209 23.21 -15.09 28.40
CA SER A 209 22.81 -14.62 29.73
C SER A 209 23.01 -15.68 30.81
N TYR A 210 22.68 -16.95 30.54
CA TYR A 210 22.84 -18.03 31.53
C TYR A 210 24.20 -18.75 31.45
N GLY A 211 24.81 -18.84 30.27
CA GLY A 211 26.10 -19.51 30.06
C GLY A 211 27.24 -19.06 31.00
N PRO A 212 27.44 -17.76 31.28
CA PRO A 212 28.48 -17.28 32.20
C PRO A 212 28.36 -17.83 33.64
N LEU A 213 27.15 -18.14 34.08
CA LEU A 213 26.85 -18.57 35.45
C LEU A 213 27.30 -20.01 35.71
N PHE A 214 27.23 -20.87 34.69
CA PHE A 214 27.58 -22.29 34.83
C PHE A 214 29.09 -22.48 34.98
N PRO A 215 29.57 -23.27 35.96
CA PRO A 215 31.00 -23.59 36.11
C PRO A 215 31.53 -24.62 35.10
N PHE A 216 30.65 -25.29 34.32
CA PHE A 216 30.96 -26.39 33.41
C PHE A 216 30.35 -26.21 32.01
N ALA A 217 30.66 -27.13 31.10
CA ALA A 217 30.38 -27.03 29.66
C ALA A 217 28.94 -27.40 29.27
N GLU A 218 27.96 -26.60 29.71
CA GLU A 218 26.54 -26.86 29.49
C GLU A 218 26.07 -26.41 28.09
N TYR A 219 26.28 -27.25 27.07
CA TYR A 219 25.85 -26.97 25.70
C TYR A 219 24.33 -27.16 25.46
N LEU A 220 23.60 -27.71 26.44
CA LEU A 220 22.18 -28.08 26.33
C LEU A 220 21.22 -27.15 27.07
N ILE A 221 21.67 -25.97 27.53
CA ILE A 221 20.82 -24.92 28.15
C ILE A 221 19.53 -24.63 27.33
N LEU A 222 19.63 -24.71 25.99
CA LEU A 222 18.54 -24.44 25.04
C LEU A 222 17.65 -25.65 24.72
N GLN A 223 17.91 -26.83 25.29
CA GLN A 223 17.19 -28.07 24.96
C GLN A 223 15.67 -27.96 25.22
N THR A 224 15.26 -27.34 26.32
CA THR A 224 13.84 -27.14 26.69
C THR A 224 13.09 -26.27 25.67
N PHE A 225 13.72 -25.20 25.19
CA PHE A 225 13.20 -24.34 24.12
C PHE A 225 13.13 -25.07 22.78
N LEU A 226 14.17 -25.84 22.43
CA LEU A 226 14.24 -26.60 21.18
C LEU A 226 13.19 -27.74 21.15
N VAL A 227 13.08 -28.51 22.23
CA VAL A 227 12.05 -29.55 22.41
C VAL A 227 10.64 -28.95 22.30
N SER A 228 10.36 -27.86 23.02
CA SER A 228 9.05 -27.20 22.95
C SER A 228 8.72 -26.67 21.55
N SER A 229 9.71 -26.14 20.83
CA SER A 229 9.58 -25.71 19.43
C SER A 229 9.32 -26.89 18.47
N SER A 230 10.01 -28.00 18.67
CA SER A 230 9.85 -29.22 17.87
C SER A 230 8.51 -29.93 18.12
N ILE A 231 8.00 -29.92 19.36
CA ILE A 231 6.65 -30.38 19.69
C ILE A 231 5.60 -29.54 18.95
N TYR A 232 5.72 -28.22 18.97
CA TYR A 232 4.83 -27.37 18.19
C TYR A 232 4.90 -27.67 16.69
N MET A 233 6.11 -27.82 16.13
CA MET A 233 6.31 -28.18 14.72
C MET A 233 5.62 -29.51 14.36
N ALA A 234 5.74 -30.53 15.21
CA ALA A 234 5.08 -31.82 15.00
C ALA A 234 3.54 -31.70 15.07
N VAL A 235 3.00 -31.06 16.11
CA VAL A 235 1.53 -30.85 16.26
C VAL A 235 0.98 -30.04 15.09
N GLY A 236 1.65 -28.95 14.71
CA GLY A 236 1.26 -28.09 13.59
C GLY A 236 1.27 -28.84 12.24
N LEU A 237 2.29 -29.66 11.97
CA LEU A 237 2.37 -30.49 10.76
C LEU A 237 1.29 -31.58 10.73
N VAL A 238 0.98 -32.22 11.85
CA VAL A 238 -0.13 -33.20 11.93
C VAL A 238 -1.48 -32.50 11.69
N VAL A 239 -1.71 -31.36 12.34
CA VAL A 239 -2.98 -30.63 12.23
C VAL A 239 -3.20 -30.03 10.84
N ILE A 240 -2.17 -29.46 10.19
CA ILE A 240 -2.32 -28.89 8.84
C ILE A 240 -2.52 -29.95 7.74
N VAL A 241 -2.11 -31.19 7.98
CA VAL A 241 -2.34 -32.33 7.07
C VAL A 241 -3.71 -32.98 7.29
N LEU A 242 -4.12 -33.19 8.55
CA LEU A 242 -5.36 -33.91 8.87
C LEU A 242 -6.61 -33.01 8.91
N ILE A 243 -6.50 -31.77 9.40
CA ILE A 243 -7.64 -30.88 9.65
C ILE A 243 -7.71 -29.82 8.55
N PHE A 244 -8.58 -30.03 7.56
CA PHE A 244 -8.76 -29.13 6.40
C PHE A 244 -7.43 -28.75 5.70
N PRO A 245 -6.74 -29.74 5.07
CA PRO A 245 -5.52 -29.47 4.32
C PRO A 245 -5.79 -28.57 3.11
N GLU A 246 -5.15 -27.41 3.09
CA GLU A 246 -5.10 -26.50 1.94
C GLU A 246 -3.70 -26.54 1.31
N SER A 247 -3.65 -26.69 -0.02
CA SER A 247 -2.41 -26.53 -0.78
C SER A 247 -2.39 -25.13 -1.43
N LEU A 248 -1.21 -24.66 -1.80
CA LEU A 248 -0.99 -23.32 -2.36
C LEU A 248 -1.79 -23.10 -3.64
N SER A 249 -1.94 -24.11 -4.49
CA SER A 249 -2.81 -24.08 -5.68
C SER A 249 -4.27 -23.79 -5.32
N HIS A 250 -4.78 -24.33 -4.21
CA HIS A 250 -6.14 -24.09 -3.73
C HIS A 250 -6.28 -22.69 -3.11
N GLU A 251 -5.28 -22.26 -2.33
CA GLU A 251 -5.24 -20.91 -1.76
C GLU A 251 -5.18 -19.83 -2.85
N TRP A 252 -4.36 -20.04 -3.90
CA TRP A 252 -4.19 -19.14 -5.03
C TRP A 252 -5.48 -19.00 -5.84
N LEU A 253 -6.16 -20.11 -6.17
CA LEU A 253 -7.43 -20.07 -6.91
C LEU A 253 -8.56 -19.36 -6.12
N ASP A 254 -8.60 -19.50 -4.80
CA ASP A 254 -9.57 -18.79 -3.96
C ASP A 254 -9.25 -17.28 -3.88
N SER A 255 -7.96 -16.91 -3.75
CA SER A 255 -7.53 -15.51 -3.85
C SER A 255 -7.79 -14.90 -5.23
N PHE A 256 -7.61 -15.65 -6.32
CA PHE A 256 -7.94 -15.21 -7.68
C PHE A 256 -9.44 -14.91 -7.84
N ALA A 257 -10.31 -15.79 -7.32
CA ALA A 257 -11.75 -15.55 -7.32
C ALA A 257 -12.15 -14.34 -6.45
N GLY A 258 -11.49 -14.12 -5.31
CA GLY A 258 -11.70 -12.93 -4.47
C GLY A 258 -11.25 -11.61 -5.10
N ILE A 259 -10.28 -11.65 -6.03
CA ILE A 259 -9.89 -10.49 -6.84
C ILE A 259 -10.95 -10.22 -7.93
N LEU A 260 -11.52 -11.26 -8.56
CA LEU A 260 -12.68 -11.11 -9.45
C LEU A 260 -13.89 -10.49 -8.73
N ASP A 261 -14.17 -10.90 -7.48
CA ASP A 261 -15.23 -10.25 -6.66
C ASP A 261 -14.95 -8.76 -6.42
N SER A 262 -13.66 -8.39 -6.27
CA SER A 262 -13.24 -7.01 -6.03
C SER A 262 -13.41 -6.15 -7.30
N VAL A 263 -13.09 -6.71 -8.47
CA VAL A 263 -13.37 -6.07 -9.77
C VAL A 263 -14.88 -6.00 -10.04
N LYS A 264 -15.66 -7.05 -9.72
CA LYS A 264 -17.12 -7.00 -9.80
C LYS A 264 -17.70 -5.89 -8.93
N SER A 265 -17.25 -5.79 -7.67
CA SER A 265 -17.65 -4.72 -6.74
C SER A 265 -17.30 -3.33 -7.28
N LEU A 266 -16.19 -3.21 -8.02
CA LEU A 266 -15.76 -1.97 -8.67
C LEU A 266 -16.60 -1.62 -9.92
N VAL A 267 -17.22 -2.59 -10.58
CA VAL A 267 -18.21 -2.39 -11.66
C VAL A 267 -19.59 -2.07 -11.07
N ASP A 268 -20.04 -2.81 -10.05
CA ASP A 268 -21.33 -2.62 -9.37
C ASP A 268 -21.45 -1.21 -8.77
N ILE A 269 -20.38 -0.69 -8.15
CA ILE A 269 -20.39 0.65 -7.54
C ILE A 269 -20.50 1.79 -8.59
N GLN A 270 -20.20 1.53 -9.87
CA GLN A 270 -20.38 2.55 -10.93
C GLN A 270 -21.85 2.92 -11.14
N GLU A 271 -22.80 2.06 -10.75
CA GLU A 271 -24.21 2.42 -10.72
C GLU A 271 -24.44 3.63 -9.81
N LYS A 272 -23.85 3.63 -8.62
CA LYS A 272 -23.94 4.73 -7.64
C LYS A 272 -23.18 5.97 -8.06
N VAL A 273 -22.01 5.81 -8.68
CA VAL A 273 -21.24 6.94 -9.24
C VAL A 273 -22.05 7.74 -10.28
N LEU A 274 -23.02 7.10 -10.94
CA LEU A 274 -23.89 7.72 -11.95
C LEU A 274 -25.28 8.14 -11.40
N THR A 275 -25.62 7.84 -10.14
CA THR A 275 -26.94 8.15 -9.54
C THR A 275 -26.90 8.99 -8.27
N ASP A 276 -25.81 8.95 -7.51
CA ASP A 276 -25.71 9.64 -6.21
C ASP A 276 -25.49 11.16 -6.42
N ASP A 277 -26.03 11.99 -5.52
CA ASP A 277 -25.99 13.46 -5.67
C ASP A 277 -24.56 14.04 -5.68
N PRO A 278 -24.33 15.21 -6.33
CA PRO A 278 -23.03 15.88 -6.34
C PRO A 278 -22.38 16.09 -4.95
N GLU A 279 -23.17 16.31 -3.90
CA GLU A 279 -22.68 16.46 -2.52
C GLU A 279 -22.14 15.14 -1.92
N GLN A 280 -22.71 14.00 -2.34
CA GLN A 280 -22.27 12.66 -1.95
C GLN A 280 -21.05 12.18 -2.75
N LEU A 281 -20.75 12.85 -3.87
CA LEU A 281 -19.57 12.71 -4.71
C LEU A 281 -18.43 13.69 -4.34
N ASN A 282 -18.69 14.72 -3.50
CA ASN A 282 -17.69 15.71 -3.10
C ASN A 282 -16.54 15.04 -2.31
N MET A 283 -15.30 15.40 -2.65
CA MET A 283 -14.07 15.04 -1.94
C MET A 283 -14.13 15.30 -0.42
N GLU A 284 -14.83 16.35 0.00
CA GLU A 284 -14.83 16.84 1.38
C GLU A 284 -15.76 16.04 2.33
N THR A 285 -16.63 15.18 1.80
CA THR A 285 -17.63 14.44 2.58
C THR A 285 -17.05 13.11 3.11
N GLU A 286 -16.94 12.97 4.44
CA GLU A 286 -16.46 11.71 5.06
C GLU A 286 -17.31 10.51 4.62
N GLY A 287 -16.67 9.53 3.97
CA GLY A 287 -17.34 8.33 3.49
C GLY A 287 -18.14 8.52 2.19
N ASN A 288 -17.83 9.54 1.37
CA ASN A 288 -18.29 9.70 -0.01
C ASN A 288 -18.14 8.43 -0.89
N THR A 289 -18.76 8.43 -2.08
CA THR A 289 -18.62 7.33 -3.05
C THR A 289 -17.18 7.10 -3.51
N LEU A 290 -16.43 8.18 -3.77
CA LEU A 290 -15.05 8.13 -4.25
C LEU A 290 -14.09 7.42 -3.27
N SER A 291 -14.20 7.66 -1.96
CA SER A 291 -13.39 6.94 -0.96
C SER A 291 -13.71 5.44 -0.90
N LYS A 292 -14.96 5.03 -1.14
CA LYS A 292 -15.36 3.61 -1.24
C LYS A 292 -14.80 2.97 -2.51
N VAL A 293 -14.87 3.67 -3.64
CA VAL A 293 -14.27 3.27 -4.93
C VAL A 293 -12.75 3.04 -4.77
N ASN A 294 -12.05 4.01 -4.18
CA ASN A 294 -10.61 3.93 -3.92
C ASN A 294 -10.26 2.81 -2.92
N ALA A 295 -11.07 2.58 -1.89
CA ALA A 295 -10.86 1.49 -0.93
C ALA A 295 -11.03 0.09 -1.55
N ILE A 296 -11.99 -0.10 -2.46
CA ILE A 296 -12.15 -1.35 -3.21
C ILE A 296 -10.93 -1.59 -4.10
N GLN A 297 -10.45 -0.55 -4.78
CA GLN A 297 -9.27 -0.61 -5.65
C GLN A 297 -7.98 -0.92 -4.87
N GLU A 298 -7.72 -0.22 -3.75
CA GLU A 298 -6.57 -0.46 -2.87
C GLU A 298 -6.60 -1.89 -2.28
N GLY A 299 -7.79 -2.38 -1.89
CA GLY A 299 -7.98 -3.75 -1.43
C GLY A 299 -7.70 -4.80 -2.51
N GLY A 300 -8.18 -4.59 -3.74
CA GLY A 300 -7.93 -5.48 -4.88
C GLY A 300 -6.45 -5.52 -5.29
N LEU A 301 -5.77 -4.37 -5.26
CA LEU A 301 -4.33 -4.26 -5.50
C LEU A 301 -3.51 -5.02 -4.45
N ALA A 302 -3.80 -4.83 -3.16
CA ALA A 302 -3.11 -5.53 -2.08
C ALA A 302 -3.36 -7.05 -2.14
N ALA A 303 -4.58 -7.48 -2.48
CA ALA A 303 -4.89 -8.89 -2.70
C ALA A 303 -4.11 -9.49 -3.88
N PHE A 304 -3.94 -8.75 -4.99
CA PHE A 304 -3.14 -9.20 -6.12
C PHE A 304 -1.64 -9.26 -5.79
N GLN A 305 -1.09 -8.30 -5.04
CA GLN A 305 0.31 -8.38 -4.59
C GLN A 305 0.56 -9.59 -3.67
N ALA A 306 -0.40 -9.88 -2.77
CA ALA A 306 -0.37 -11.09 -1.94
C ALA A 306 -0.56 -12.39 -2.75
N LEU A 307 -1.21 -12.34 -3.92
CA LEU A 307 -1.31 -13.44 -4.88
C LEU A 307 0.03 -13.65 -5.61
N THR A 308 0.60 -12.59 -6.20
CA THR A 308 1.87 -12.62 -6.96
C THR A 308 3.04 -13.10 -6.10
N ALA A 309 3.08 -12.72 -4.82
CA ALA A 309 4.10 -13.22 -3.88
C ALA A 309 4.04 -14.75 -3.68
N LYS A 310 2.89 -15.39 -3.92
CA LYS A 310 2.68 -16.84 -3.83
C LYS A 310 2.93 -17.55 -5.18
N THR A 311 2.69 -16.88 -6.30
CA THR A 311 2.85 -17.43 -7.65
C THR A 311 4.15 -18.23 -7.89
N PRO A 312 5.37 -17.75 -7.54
CA PRO A 312 6.60 -18.49 -7.84
C PRO A 312 6.74 -19.79 -7.01
N MET A 313 6.08 -19.88 -5.85
CA MET A 313 6.09 -21.07 -5.00
C MET A 313 5.14 -22.18 -5.48
N LEU A 314 4.24 -21.92 -6.44
CA LEU A 314 3.32 -22.93 -6.99
C LEU A 314 4.04 -24.15 -7.60
N ASN A 315 5.22 -23.95 -8.19
CA ASN A 315 6.02 -25.03 -8.79
C ASN A 315 6.81 -25.87 -7.77
N VAL A 316 6.63 -25.60 -6.47
CA VAL A 316 7.41 -26.18 -5.36
C VAL A 316 6.55 -27.12 -4.49
N GLU A 317 5.22 -27.13 -4.64
CA GLU A 317 4.35 -28.07 -3.93
C GLU A 317 3.97 -29.32 -4.76
N PHE A 318 3.50 -30.35 -4.05
CA PHE A 318 2.65 -31.38 -4.64
C PHE A 318 1.19 -30.89 -4.62
N SER A 319 0.49 -30.96 -5.75
CA SER A 319 -0.90 -30.50 -5.84
C SER A 319 -1.78 -31.49 -6.57
N TYR A 320 -2.93 -31.86 -5.99
CA TYR A 320 -3.89 -32.78 -6.61
C TYR A 320 -5.05 -31.99 -7.23
N CYS A 321 -4.97 -31.60 -8.50
CA CYS A 321 -6.00 -30.73 -9.12
C CYS A 321 -6.11 -30.89 -10.64
N ARG A 322 -7.17 -30.32 -11.22
CA ARG A 322 -7.41 -30.30 -12.67
C ARG A 322 -6.34 -29.47 -13.39
N LEU A 323 -6.16 -28.23 -12.95
CA LEU A 323 -5.17 -27.29 -13.46
C LEU A 323 -3.77 -27.63 -12.92
N SER A 324 -2.75 -27.48 -13.75
CA SER A 324 -1.34 -27.57 -13.37
C SER A 324 -0.83 -26.28 -12.73
N ALA A 325 0.32 -26.32 -12.07
CA ALA A 325 0.98 -25.12 -11.55
C ALA A 325 1.29 -24.09 -12.66
N SER A 326 1.70 -24.51 -13.85
CA SER A 326 1.92 -23.62 -15.00
C SER A 326 0.61 -23.10 -15.62
N ASP A 327 -0.46 -23.91 -15.59
CA ASP A 327 -1.79 -23.48 -16.06
C ASP A 327 -2.31 -22.37 -15.12
N ILE A 328 -2.10 -22.52 -13.81
CA ILE A 328 -2.46 -21.51 -12.80
C ILE A 328 -1.62 -20.24 -12.97
N GLN A 329 -0.31 -20.37 -13.18
CA GLN A 329 0.59 -19.23 -13.42
C GLN A 329 0.23 -18.40 -14.66
N ALA A 330 -0.33 -19.03 -15.71
CA ALA A 330 -0.76 -18.33 -16.93
C ALA A 330 -1.85 -17.27 -16.68
N PHE A 331 -2.72 -17.47 -15.67
CA PHE A 331 -3.79 -16.53 -15.34
C PHE A 331 -3.32 -15.23 -14.66
N GLU A 332 -2.07 -15.14 -14.18
CA GLU A 332 -1.59 -13.91 -13.52
C GLU A 332 -1.52 -12.73 -14.49
N LEU A 333 -1.05 -12.94 -15.73
CA LEU A 333 -0.88 -11.85 -16.70
C LEU A 333 -2.22 -11.26 -17.19
N PRO A 334 -3.25 -12.07 -17.53
CA PRO A 334 -4.61 -11.57 -17.77
C PRO A 334 -5.21 -10.85 -16.55
N MET A 335 -5.03 -11.37 -15.33
CA MET A 335 -5.52 -10.70 -14.12
C MET A 335 -4.84 -9.34 -13.90
N ARG A 336 -3.53 -9.26 -14.14
CA ARG A 336 -2.79 -7.98 -14.14
C ARG A 336 -3.38 -6.99 -15.15
N ALA A 337 -3.72 -7.47 -16.35
CA ALA A 337 -4.38 -6.65 -17.37
C ALA A 337 -5.78 -6.17 -16.93
N LEU A 338 -6.62 -7.05 -16.40
CA LEU A 338 -7.94 -6.73 -15.87
C LEU A 338 -7.87 -5.66 -14.78
N LEU A 339 -7.00 -5.84 -13.78
CA LEU A 339 -6.83 -4.85 -12.70
C LEU A 339 -6.36 -3.49 -13.21
N THR A 340 -5.44 -3.45 -14.18
CA THR A 340 -5.04 -2.17 -14.80
C THR A 340 -6.16 -1.52 -15.59
N ARG A 341 -6.97 -2.27 -16.35
CA ARG A 341 -8.10 -1.70 -17.12
C ARG A 341 -9.23 -1.24 -16.19
N ALA A 342 -9.59 -2.03 -15.19
CA ALA A 342 -10.60 -1.68 -14.19
C ALA A 342 -10.22 -0.46 -13.33
N ARG A 343 -8.91 -0.19 -13.13
CA ARG A 343 -8.43 1.04 -12.49
C ARG A 343 -8.83 2.31 -13.26
N GLY A 344 -9.00 2.25 -14.58
CA GLY A 344 -9.46 3.40 -15.36
C GLY A 344 -10.86 3.90 -14.95
N LEU A 345 -11.75 3.02 -14.48
CA LEU A 345 -13.09 3.38 -14.00
C LEU A 345 -13.04 4.38 -12.83
N THR A 346 -11.98 4.36 -12.01
CA THR A 346 -11.86 5.30 -10.87
C THR A 346 -11.36 6.69 -11.31
N SER A 347 -10.72 6.80 -12.47
CA SER A 347 -10.36 8.12 -13.00
C SER A 347 -11.60 8.87 -13.46
N PHE A 348 -12.60 8.19 -14.06
CA PHE A 348 -13.90 8.82 -14.32
C PHE A 348 -14.53 9.39 -13.04
N THR A 349 -14.59 8.63 -11.95
CA THR A 349 -15.12 9.12 -10.66
C THR A 349 -14.36 10.35 -10.16
N SER A 350 -13.03 10.36 -10.29
CA SER A 350 -12.16 11.48 -9.88
C SER A 350 -12.34 12.72 -10.77
N GLN A 351 -12.36 12.55 -12.10
CA GLN A 351 -12.58 13.62 -13.07
C GLN A 351 -13.99 14.21 -12.91
N TYR A 352 -15.01 13.38 -12.77
CA TYR A 352 -16.39 13.83 -12.56
C TYR A 352 -16.55 14.63 -11.26
N SER A 353 -16.00 14.13 -10.14
CA SER A 353 -15.96 14.86 -8.86
C SER A 353 -15.23 16.21 -9.00
N HIS A 354 -14.05 16.23 -9.64
CA HIS A 354 -13.31 17.47 -9.90
C HIS A 354 -14.09 18.47 -10.76
N HIS A 355 -14.75 18.01 -11.83
CA HIS A 355 -15.61 18.84 -12.68
C HIS A 355 -16.76 19.48 -11.88
N LEU A 356 -17.43 18.70 -11.03
CA LEU A 356 -18.49 19.21 -10.14
C LEU A 356 -17.94 20.26 -9.16
N CYS A 357 -16.77 20.04 -8.54
CA CYS A 357 -16.13 21.02 -7.66
C CYS A 357 -15.80 22.33 -8.41
N THR A 358 -15.23 22.26 -9.62
CA THR A 358 -14.87 23.49 -10.38
C THR A 358 -16.08 24.37 -10.76
N ARG A 359 -17.30 23.81 -10.78
CA ARG A 359 -18.54 24.55 -11.04
C ARG A 359 -18.96 25.46 -9.88
N ALA A 360 -18.57 25.13 -8.65
CA ALA A 360 -18.98 25.90 -7.47
C ALA A 360 -18.35 27.30 -7.44
N ASP A 361 -17.08 27.41 -7.85
CA ASP A 361 -16.32 28.66 -7.83
C ASP A 361 -16.40 29.47 -9.13
N SER A 362 -16.87 28.87 -10.24
CA SER A 362 -17.03 29.58 -11.52
C SER A 362 -18.27 30.49 -11.55
N LEU A 363 -19.13 30.43 -10.54
CA LEU A 363 -20.16 31.44 -10.30
C LEU A 363 -19.50 32.72 -9.75
N PRO A 364 -19.75 33.90 -10.34
CA PRO A 364 -19.10 35.14 -9.94
C PRO A 364 -19.64 35.64 -8.59
N SER A 365 -19.09 35.10 -7.49
CA SER A 365 -19.10 35.77 -6.19
C SER A 365 -18.26 37.04 -6.29
N ASN A 366 -18.82 38.19 -5.90
CA ASN A 366 -18.18 39.51 -5.97
C ASN A 366 -17.04 39.69 -4.94
N THR A 367 -16.07 38.80 -4.93
CA THR A 367 -14.96 38.79 -3.97
C THR A 367 -13.67 38.32 -4.64
N ILE A 368 -13.10 39.22 -5.45
CA ILE A 368 -11.74 39.11 -5.98
C ILE A 368 -10.79 39.00 -4.77
N SER A 369 -10.40 37.78 -4.42
CA SER A 369 -9.55 37.48 -3.27
C SER A 369 -8.10 37.76 -3.61
N ARG A 370 -7.76 39.05 -3.71
CA ARG A 370 -6.44 39.59 -4.06
C ARG A 370 -5.45 39.37 -2.91
N VAL A 371 -4.83 38.20 -2.84
CA VAL A 371 -3.91 37.82 -1.74
C VAL A 371 -2.44 37.93 -2.17
N THR A 372 -1.95 39.17 -2.26
CA THR A 372 -0.51 39.52 -2.17
C THR A 372 -0.37 40.99 -1.80
N SER A 373 -0.71 41.33 -0.56
CA SER A 373 -0.32 42.60 0.07
C SER A 373 0.57 42.31 1.28
N ILE A 374 1.88 42.33 1.06
CA ILE A 374 2.83 42.56 2.16
C ILE A 374 2.71 44.05 2.47
N THR A 375 1.97 44.37 3.52
CA THR A 375 1.98 45.67 4.17
C THR A 375 2.58 45.44 5.55
N ASP A 376 3.80 45.95 5.76
CA ASP A 376 4.27 46.23 7.10
C ASP A 376 3.28 47.19 7.77
N ASP A 377 2.89 46.90 9.00
CA ASP A 377 2.44 47.94 9.92
C ASP A 377 2.65 47.49 11.37
N THR A 378 2.90 48.46 12.24
CA THR A 378 3.24 48.25 13.65
C THR A 378 2.05 48.50 14.58
N ASP A 379 2.20 48.10 15.85
CA ASP A 379 1.30 48.38 16.98
C ASP A 379 -0.12 47.78 16.99
N GLY A 380 -0.79 47.88 18.14
CA GLY A 380 -2.22 48.21 18.10
C GLY A 380 -3.26 47.19 18.60
N THR A 381 -2.94 46.35 19.59
CA THR A 381 -3.88 45.74 20.57
C THR A 381 -5.39 45.70 20.20
N SER A 382 -5.87 44.61 19.59
CA SER A 382 -7.27 44.19 19.70
C SER A 382 -7.45 42.68 19.52
N THR A 383 -8.46 42.08 20.17
CA THR A 383 -8.66 40.62 20.25
C THR A 383 -9.74 40.10 19.29
N PRO A 384 -9.42 39.21 18.33
CA PRO A 384 -10.42 38.60 17.46
C PRO A 384 -10.96 37.27 18.05
N THR A 385 -12.00 37.34 18.88
CA THR A 385 -12.70 36.16 19.43
C THR A 385 -13.62 35.47 18.42
N LYS A 386 -13.06 34.99 17.30
CA LYS A 386 -13.75 34.05 16.39
C LYS A 386 -13.02 32.71 16.40
N LYS A 387 -13.71 31.66 16.87
CA LYS A 387 -13.19 30.28 16.86
C LYS A 387 -12.99 29.83 15.41
N ALA A 388 -11.75 29.79 14.95
CA ALA A 388 -11.44 29.25 13.62
C ALA A 388 -11.91 27.78 13.53
N SER A 389 -12.59 27.44 12.44
CA SER A 389 -12.86 26.03 12.12
C SER A 389 -11.54 25.27 12.03
N LYS A 390 -11.45 24.13 12.71
CA LYS A 390 -10.20 23.36 12.80
C LYS A 390 -9.83 22.60 11.53
N ASN A 391 -10.75 22.52 10.56
CA ASN A 391 -10.54 21.80 9.31
C ASN A 391 -10.38 22.81 8.15
N LYS A 392 -9.17 23.36 8.00
CA LYS A 392 -8.74 23.96 6.72
C LYS A 392 -7.89 22.93 6.00
N HIS A 393 -8.47 22.18 5.07
CA HIS A 393 -7.69 21.35 4.15
C HIS A 393 -6.87 22.24 3.20
N LEU A 394 -5.70 21.74 2.78
CA LEU A 394 -4.77 22.48 1.92
C LEU A 394 -5.26 22.54 0.46
N THR A 395 -6.10 23.54 0.16
CA THR A 395 -6.62 23.83 -1.19
C THR A 395 -5.57 24.51 -2.09
N LEU A 396 -4.40 23.88 -2.26
CA LEU A 396 -3.47 24.26 -3.33
C LEU A 396 -4.18 24.18 -4.68
N ARG A 397 -4.21 25.31 -5.39
CA ARG A 397 -4.63 25.44 -6.78
C ARG A 397 -3.46 26.02 -7.58
N VAL A 398 -3.27 25.52 -8.79
CA VAL A 398 -2.49 26.24 -9.80
C VAL A 398 -3.24 27.54 -10.08
N GLN A 399 -2.55 28.68 -10.03
CA GLN A 399 -3.12 29.91 -10.56
C GLN A 399 -3.22 29.76 -12.08
N ASP A 400 -4.45 29.73 -12.60
CA ASP A 400 -4.68 29.78 -14.04
C ASP A 400 -4.18 31.13 -14.58
N THR A 401 -3.34 31.11 -15.60
CA THR A 401 -2.97 32.31 -16.37
C THR A 401 -4.24 33.01 -16.88
N HIS A 402 -4.23 34.34 -17.04
CA HIS A 402 -5.39 35.09 -17.58
C HIS A 402 -5.94 34.49 -18.89
N ARG A 403 -5.04 33.99 -19.75
CA ARG A 403 -5.38 33.21 -20.96
C ARG A 403 -6.26 31.98 -20.65
N LEU A 404 -5.88 31.16 -19.68
CA LEU A 404 -6.60 29.96 -19.27
C LEU A 404 -7.94 30.28 -18.59
N LEU A 405 -8.01 31.35 -17.79
CA LEU A 405 -9.28 31.81 -17.20
C LEU A 405 -10.29 32.22 -18.29
N HIS A 406 -9.85 32.99 -19.28
CA HIS A 406 -10.70 33.40 -20.40
C HIS A 406 -11.19 32.19 -21.23
N VAL A 407 -10.29 31.26 -21.56
CA VAL A 407 -10.65 30.02 -22.27
C VAL A 407 -11.62 29.15 -21.44
N ARG A 408 -11.40 28.98 -20.14
CA ARG A 408 -12.31 28.22 -19.24
C ARG A 408 -13.68 28.87 -19.13
N GLY A 409 -13.75 30.21 -19.07
CA GLY A 409 -15.00 30.97 -19.08
C GLY A 409 -15.79 30.74 -20.37
N HIS A 410 -15.15 30.97 -21.53
CA HIS A 410 -15.77 30.76 -22.85
C HIS A 410 -16.25 29.31 -23.05
N VAL A 411 -15.40 28.33 -22.74
CA VAL A 411 -15.75 26.89 -22.82
C VAL A 411 -16.94 26.53 -21.92
N THR A 412 -17.03 27.09 -20.71
CA THR A 412 -18.15 26.82 -19.79
C THR A 412 -19.43 27.53 -20.25
N ALA A 413 -19.33 28.71 -20.88
CA ALA A 413 -20.49 29.36 -21.51
C ALA A 413 -21.04 28.55 -22.70
N LEU A 414 -20.18 27.97 -23.53
CA LEU A 414 -20.59 27.08 -24.63
C LEU A 414 -21.34 25.83 -24.12
N GLU A 415 -20.84 25.18 -23.05
CA GLU A 415 -21.49 23.99 -22.48
C GLU A 415 -22.90 24.24 -21.96
N ILE A 416 -23.14 25.45 -21.44
CA ILE A 416 -24.47 25.91 -21.01
C ILE A 416 -25.35 26.24 -22.22
N ALA A 417 -24.81 26.91 -23.24
CA ALA A 417 -25.54 27.28 -24.44
C ALA A 417 -25.89 26.09 -25.36
N GLN A 418 -25.14 24.99 -25.27
CA GLN A 418 -25.28 23.81 -26.12
C GLN A 418 -26.05 22.66 -25.47
N HIS A 419 -26.49 22.79 -24.20
CA HIS A 419 -27.11 21.69 -23.42
C HIS A 419 -26.26 20.40 -23.38
N THR A 420 -24.93 20.59 -23.32
CA THR A 420 -23.93 19.52 -23.29
C THR A 420 -23.24 19.40 -21.93
N HIS A 421 -23.75 20.10 -20.91
CA HIS A 421 -23.14 20.11 -19.58
C HIS A 421 -23.12 18.71 -18.96
N ILE A 422 -22.06 18.37 -18.21
CA ILE A 422 -21.80 16.99 -17.76
C ILE A 422 -22.96 16.36 -16.98
N THR A 423 -23.69 17.14 -16.16
CA THR A 423 -24.87 16.64 -15.41
C THR A 423 -26.06 16.25 -16.30
N GLU A 424 -26.15 16.80 -17.51
CA GLU A 424 -27.19 16.48 -18.50
C GLU A 424 -26.77 15.25 -19.32
N MET A 425 -25.46 15.02 -19.50
CA MET A 425 -24.91 13.82 -20.13
C MET A 425 -24.92 12.57 -19.23
N ILE A 426 -24.76 12.69 -17.90
CA ILE A 426 -24.71 11.51 -17.00
C ILE A 426 -25.94 10.59 -17.13
N PRO A 427 -27.19 11.07 -17.18
CA PRO A 427 -28.37 10.20 -17.43
C PRO A 427 -28.28 9.40 -18.75
N ILE A 428 -27.71 10.01 -19.80
CA ILE A 428 -27.52 9.37 -21.12
C ILE A 428 -26.45 8.27 -21.02
N VAL A 429 -25.34 8.54 -20.32
CA VAL A 429 -24.28 7.56 -20.02
C VAL A 429 -24.82 6.43 -19.13
N TYR A 430 -25.65 6.73 -18.14
CA TYR A 430 -26.30 5.73 -17.29
C TYR A 430 -27.16 4.76 -18.11
N ALA A 431 -28.05 5.28 -18.95
CA ALA A 431 -28.98 4.49 -19.76
C ALA A 431 -28.25 3.65 -20.84
N SER A 432 -27.38 4.28 -21.63
CA SER A 432 -26.64 3.61 -22.72
C SER A 432 -25.75 2.47 -22.22
N THR A 433 -25.05 2.65 -21.09
CA THR A 433 -24.13 1.64 -20.53
C THR A 433 -24.81 0.58 -19.67
N ALA A 434 -26.10 0.71 -19.32
CA ALA A 434 -26.76 -0.10 -18.29
C ALA A 434 -26.64 -1.61 -18.51
N ASP A 435 -26.86 -2.09 -19.73
CA ASP A 435 -26.84 -3.53 -20.00
C ASP A 435 -25.42 -4.10 -20.16
N LEU A 436 -24.47 -3.29 -20.66
CA LEU A 436 -23.05 -3.67 -20.66
C LEU A 436 -22.50 -3.77 -19.21
N ARG A 437 -22.90 -2.85 -18.32
CA ARG A 437 -22.57 -2.92 -16.88
C ARG A 437 -23.12 -4.21 -16.24
N LYS A 438 -24.39 -4.55 -16.50
CA LYS A 438 -25.02 -5.79 -16.01
C LYS A 438 -24.34 -7.05 -16.57
N ALA A 439 -24.08 -7.10 -17.88
CA ALA A 439 -23.43 -8.23 -18.53
C ALA A 439 -21.99 -8.44 -18.01
N LEU A 440 -21.22 -7.36 -17.82
CA LEU A 440 -19.87 -7.41 -17.27
C LEU A 440 -19.86 -7.91 -15.82
N SER A 441 -20.74 -7.36 -14.97
CA SER A 441 -20.90 -7.81 -13.59
C SER A 441 -21.29 -9.29 -13.51
N LYS A 442 -22.17 -9.75 -14.39
CA LYS A 442 -22.58 -11.17 -14.46
C LYS A 442 -21.46 -12.08 -14.96
N ALA A 443 -20.69 -11.66 -15.97
CA ALA A 443 -19.55 -12.42 -16.46
C ALA A 443 -18.45 -12.58 -15.39
N LEU A 444 -18.16 -11.53 -14.62
CA LEU A 444 -17.23 -11.58 -13.50
C LEU A 444 -17.72 -12.53 -12.39
N GLU A 445 -19.01 -12.46 -12.02
CA GLU A 445 -19.62 -13.37 -11.05
C GLU A 445 -19.51 -14.84 -11.51
N VAL A 446 -19.91 -15.14 -12.75
CA VAL A 446 -19.88 -16.50 -13.31
C VAL A 446 -18.44 -17.02 -13.38
N THR A 447 -17.48 -16.20 -13.82
CA THR A 447 -16.05 -16.55 -13.85
C THR A 447 -15.53 -16.90 -12.45
N ALA A 448 -15.83 -16.06 -11.45
CA ALA A 448 -15.44 -16.33 -10.08
C ALA A 448 -16.13 -17.60 -9.52
N SER A 449 -17.38 -17.86 -9.89
CA SER A 449 -18.10 -19.09 -9.51
C SER A 449 -17.47 -20.34 -10.13
N ALA A 450 -17.05 -20.28 -11.41
CA ALA A 450 -16.41 -21.39 -12.10
C ALA A 450 -15.04 -21.73 -11.50
N VAL A 451 -14.24 -20.72 -11.14
CA VAL A 451 -12.97 -20.91 -10.40
C VAL A 451 -13.22 -21.60 -9.05
N ARG A 452 -14.25 -21.18 -8.30
CA ARG A 452 -14.61 -21.84 -7.02
C ARG A 452 -15.16 -23.26 -7.21
N ASP A 453 -15.86 -23.56 -8.30
CA ASP A 453 -16.30 -24.92 -8.62
C ASP A 453 -15.10 -25.84 -8.94
N ILE A 454 -14.15 -25.39 -9.77
CA ILE A 454 -12.88 -26.09 -10.03
C ILE A 454 -12.13 -26.37 -8.72
N ASN A 455 -12.06 -25.38 -7.83
CA ASN A 455 -11.32 -25.49 -6.58
C ASN A 455 -12.02 -26.44 -5.56
N SER A 456 -13.34 -26.33 -5.43
CA SER A 456 -14.13 -27.15 -4.48
C SER A 456 -14.40 -28.58 -4.96
N ARG A 457 -14.42 -28.85 -6.28
CA ARG A 457 -14.52 -30.21 -6.85
C ARG A 457 -13.19 -30.95 -6.94
N ARG A 458 -12.17 -30.54 -6.18
CA ARG A 458 -10.81 -31.13 -6.22
C ARG A 458 -10.76 -32.66 -6.33
N TYR A 459 -11.59 -33.34 -5.54
CA TYR A 459 -11.73 -34.81 -5.46
C TYR A 459 -13.02 -35.38 -6.09
N LYS A 460 -13.73 -34.60 -6.92
CA LYS A 460 -15.00 -34.99 -7.55
C LYS A 460 -14.91 -34.87 -9.08
N SER A 461 -15.79 -35.56 -9.79
CA SER A 461 -15.89 -35.38 -11.25
C SER A 461 -16.32 -33.94 -11.60
N ALA A 462 -15.88 -33.47 -12.77
CA ALA A 462 -16.29 -32.18 -13.30
C ALA A 462 -17.78 -32.21 -13.71
N LYS A 463 -18.49 -31.09 -13.50
CA LYS A 463 -19.76 -30.80 -14.17
C LYS A 463 -19.51 -30.10 -15.51
N SER A 464 -20.48 -30.18 -16.42
CA SER A 464 -20.55 -29.36 -17.64
C SER A 464 -21.22 -28.01 -17.40
N GLU A 465 -22.28 -27.96 -16.57
CA GLU A 465 -23.03 -26.75 -16.16
C GLU A 465 -22.16 -25.49 -15.87
N PRO A 466 -21.04 -25.53 -15.10
CA PRO A 466 -20.21 -24.34 -14.89
C PRO A 466 -19.47 -23.84 -16.15
N LEU A 467 -19.22 -24.73 -17.12
CA LEU A 467 -18.63 -24.41 -18.41
C LEU A 467 -19.71 -23.87 -19.38
N GLU A 468 -20.90 -24.47 -19.39
CA GLU A 468 -22.06 -24.00 -20.14
C GLU A 468 -22.47 -22.59 -19.72
N ASN A 469 -22.58 -22.34 -18.40
CA ASN A 469 -22.84 -21.01 -17.84
C ASN A 469 -21.76 -19.98 -18.20
N LEU A 470 -20.49 -20.42 -18.29
CA LEU A 470 -19.38 -19.56 -18.66
C LEU A 470 -19.40 -19.23 -20.16
N TYR A 471 -19.83 -20.15 -21.04
CA TYR A 471 -20.07 -19.83 -22.45
C TYR A 471 -21.27 -18.92 -22.66
N SER A 472 -22.40 -19.14 -21.97
CA SER A 472 -23.55 -18.22 -22.09
C SER A 472 -23.22 -16.82 -21.58
N ALA A 473 -22.47 -16.70 -20.46
CA ALA A 473 -21.95 -15.41 -20.00
C ALA A 473 -20.95 -14.78 -20.99
N ARG A 474 -20.13 -15.58 -21.69
CA ARG A 474 -19.22 -15.09 -22.74
C ARG A 474 -19.99 -14.49 -23.91
N GLU A 475 -20.95 -15.20 -24.48
CA GLU A 475 -21.67 -14.70 -25.66
C GLU A 475 -22.56 -13.50 -25.30
N VAL A 476 -23.19 -13.49 -24.12
CA VAL A 476 -23.95 -12.31 -23.66
C VAL A 476 -23.04 -11.08 -23.51
N LEU A 477 -21.86 -11.22 -22.87
CA LEU A 477 -20.92 -10.09 -22.75
C LEU A 477 -20.35 -9.68 -24.11
N ARG A 478 -20.08 -10.63 -25.01
CA ARG A 478 -19.56 -10.35 -26.35
C ARG A 478 -20.58 -9.57 -27.20
N ASN A 479 -21.82 -10.05 -27.23
CA ASN A 479 -22.88 -9.48 -28.06
C ASN A 479 -23.30 -8.10 -27.54
N THR A 480 -23.44 -7.93 -26.22
CA THR A 480 -23.71 -6.61 -25.62
C THR A 480 -22.56 -5.62 -25.80
N LEU A 481 -21.31 -6.09 -25.86
CA LEU A 481 -20.15 -5.25 -26.17
C LEU A 481 -20.09 -4.80 -27.64
N THR A 482 -20.50 -5.64 -28.59
CA THR A 482 -20.64 -5.23 -30.00
C THR A 482 -21.83 -4.29 -30.20
N GLU A 483 -23.02 -4.65 -29.70
CA GLU A 483 -24.22 -3.81 -29.72
C GLU A 483 -23.97 -2.42 -29.11
N TYR A 484 -23.22 -2.36 -28.01
CA TYR A 484 -22.83 -1.10 -27.39
C TYR A 484 -21.90 -0.27 -28.29
N ARG A 485 -20.86 -0.88 -28.87
CA ARG A 485 -19.90 -0.20 -29.78
C ARG A 485 -20.57 0.32 -31.05
N ASP A 486 -21.46 -0.48 -31.63
CA ASP A 486 -22.03 -0.25 -32.95
C ASP A 486 -23.29 0.63 -32.91
N GLU A 487 -24.09 0.57 -31.84
CA GLU A 487 -25.35 1.32 -31.71
C GLU A 487 -25.39 2.22 -30.47
N ARG A 488 -25.41 1.64 -29.25
CA ARG A 488 -25.81 2.39 -28.03
C ARG A 488 -24.89 3.56 -27.68
N ARG A 489 -23.59 3.44 -27.97
CA ARG A 489 -22.60 4.53 -27.89
C ARG A 489 -23.07 5.82 -28.56
N LYS A 490 -23.73 5.73 -29.72
CA LYS A 490 -24.11 6.89 -30.54
C LYS A 490 -25.02 7.86 -29.80
N ALA A 491 -25.84 7.38 -28.85
CA ALA A 491 -26.70 8.21 -28.02
C ALA A 491 -25.93 9.19 -27.11
N ILE A 492 -24.70 8.86 -26.67
CA ILE A 492 -23.84 9.76 -25.88
C ILE A 492 -23.32 10.91 -26.75
N ILE A 493 -23.13 10.66 -28.04
CA ILE A 493 -22.47 11.55 -29.00
C ILE A 493 -23.49 12.46 -29.70
N GLN A 494 -24.71 11.97 -29.92
CA GLN A 494 -25.76 12.64 -30.68
C GLN A 494 -26.02 14.11 -30.25
N PRO A 495 -26.13 14.47 -28.96
CA PRO A 495 -26.34 15.87 -28.55
C PRO A 495 -25.21 16.82 -28.98
N LEU A 496 -23.99 16.32 -29.13
CA LEU A 496 -22.84 17.11 -29.62
C LEU A 496 -22.68 17.02 -31.13
N ALA A 497 -23.09 15.91 -31.77
CA ALA A 497 -23.06 15.78 -33.22
C ALA A 497 -23.97 16.82 -33.88
N ASP A 498 -25.19 17.01 -33.37
CA ASP A 498 -26.13 18.02 -33.85
C ASP A 498 -25.53 19.44 -33.75
N ALA A 499 -24.78 19.74 -32.67
CA ALA A 499 -24.09 21.02 -32.48
C ALA A 499 -22.87 21.22 -33.40
N VAL A 500 -22.14 20.15 -33.72
CA VAL A 500 -20.96 20.18 -34.62
C VAL A 500 -21.36 20.29 -36.08
N ASP A 501 -22.40 19.57 -36.49
CA ASP A 501 -22.90 19.64 -37.86
C ASP A 501 -23.63 20.99 -38.09
N ALA A 502 -24.29 21.57 -37.07
CA ALA A 502 -24.79 22.95 -37.10
C ALA A 502 -23.66 24.01 -37.21
N ALA A 503 -22.46 23.74 -36.69
CA ALA A 503 -21.28 24.59 -36.87
C ALA A 503 -20.62 24.45 -38.26
N SER A 504 -21.18 23.62 -39.15
CA SER A 504 -20.73 23.40 -40.54
C SER A 504 -19.22 23.08 -40.68
N GLY A 505 -18.64 22.42 -39.67
CA GLY A 505 -17.20 22.13 -39.61
C GLY A 505 -16.29 23.33 -39.30
N ARG A 506 -16.83 24.55 -39.08
CA ARG A 506 -16.08 25.70 -38.55
C ARG A 506 -15.93 25.55 -37.03
N MET A 507 -14.92 24.78 -36.64
CA MET A 507 -14.56 24.51 -35.24
C MET A 507 -14.02 25.74 -34.48
N LEU A 508 -13.74 26.83 -35.21
CA LEU A 508 -13.19 28.09 -34.70
C LEU A 508 -13.96 29.29 -35.29
N ASP A 509 -14.19 30.30 -34.45
CA ASP A 509 -14.64 31.64 -34.82
C ASP A 509 -13.64 32.31 -35.78
N GLU A 510 -14.08 33.41 -36.42
CA GLU A 510 -13.20 34.36 -37.13
C GLU A 510 -12.08 34.94 -36.24
N HIS A 511 -12.27 34.89 -34.91
CA HIS A 511 -11.32 35.33 -33.88
C HIS A 511 -10.53 34.14 -33.27
N GLY A 512 -10.54 32.96 -33.88
CA GLY A 512 -9.78 31.78 -33.42
C GLY A 512 -10.28 31.12 -32.13
N ARG A 513 -11.43 31.53 -31.58
CA ARG A 513 -12.06 30.92 -30.40
C ARG A 513 -12.80 29.63 -30.78
N PRO A 514 -12.86 28.59 -29.93
CA PRO A 514 -13.63 27.39 -30.24
C PRO A 514 -15.14 27.68 -30.29
N THR A 515 -15.85 27.03 -31.23
CA THR A 515 -17.31 27.12 -31.39
C THR A 515 -18.08 26.04 -30.63
N VAL A 516 -17.43 24.93 -30.24
CA VAL A 516 -18.05 23.77 -29.57
C VAL A 516 -17.15 23.26 -28.44
N SER A 517 -17.74 22.90 -27.28
CA SER A 517 -17.00 22.24 -26.20
C SER A 517 -17.06 20.72 -26.29
N PHE A 518 -15.90 20.08 -26.41
CA PHE A 518 -15.75 18.62 -26.32
C PHE A 518 -15.47 18.11 -24.91
N ARG A 519 -15.29 19.02 -23.93
CA ARG A 519 -14.83 18.71 -22.58
C ARG A 519 -15.77 17.74 -21.82
N PRO A 520 -17.11 17.91 -21.82
CA PRO A 520 -18.01 16.96 -21.16
C PRO A 520 -18.05 15.59 -21.86
N LEU A 521 -18.02 15.57 -23.19
CA LEU A 521 -17.99 14.33 -23.98
C LEU A 521 -16.70 13.54 -23.73
N PHE A 522 -15.55 14.21 -23.57
CA PHE A 522 -14.28 13.54 -23.25
C PHE A 522 -14.35 12.83 -21.89
N VAL A 523 -14.94 13.46 -20.86
CA VAL A 523 -15.18 12.82 -19.55
C VAL A 523 -16.13 11.62 -19.66
N CYS A 524 -17.16 11.71 -20.50
CA CYS A 524 -18.05 10.57 -20.79
C CYS A 524 -17.31 9.41 -21.49
N PHE A 525 -16.44 9.73 -22.46
CA PHE A 525 -15.62 8.74 -23.16
C PHE A 525 -14.57 8.07 -22.27
N VAL A 526 -14.07 8.75 -21.23
CA VAL A 526 -13.23 8.12 -20.19
C VAL A 526 -13.99 7.00 -19.47
N PHE A 527 -15.28 7.18 -19.17
CA PHE A 527 -16.10 6.09 -18.59
C PHE A 527 -16.29 4.95 -19.58
N GLU A 528 -16.77 5.27 -20.80
CA GLU A 528 -17.02 4.29 -21.86
C GLU A 528 -15.80 3.43 -22.16
N SER A 529 -14.67 4.06 -22.46
CA SER A 529 -13.49 3.36 -23.00
C SER A 529 -12.93 2.40 -21.95
N ASN A 530 -12.88 2.83 -20.68
CA ASN A 530 -12.45 1.98 -19.58
C ASN A 530 -13.45 0.85 -19.27
N LEU A 531 -14.75 1.06 -19.44
CA LEU A 531 -15.76 0.00 -19.34
C LEU A 531 -15.57 -1.05 -20.45
N CYS A 532 -15.43 -0.61 -21.71
CA CYS A 532 -15.15 -1.46 -22.86
C CYS A 532 -13.85 -2.27 -22.69
N TRP A 533 -12.74 -1.62 -22.31
CA TRP A 533 -11.47 -2.31 -22.08
C TRP A 533 -11.55 -3.32 -20.93
N THR A 534 -12.33 -3.02 -19.88
CA THR A 534 -12.56 -3.95 -18.75
C THR A 534 -13.40 -5.16 -19.19
N ALA A 535 -14.35 -4.98 -20.11
CA ALA A 535 -15.06 -6.07 -20.77
C ALA A 535 -14.14 -6.93 -21.64
N ASP A 536 -13.27 -6.32 -22.47
CA ASP A 536 -12.27 -7.06 -23.25
C ASP A 536 -11.35 -7.92 -22.35
N ALA A 537 -10.82 -7.35 -21.25
CA ALA A 537 -10.02 -8.11 -20.28
C ALA A 537 -10.78 -9.23 -19.56
N THR A 538 -12.09 -9.05 -19.37
CA THR A 538 -12.93 -10.09 -18.78
C THR A 538 -13.13 -11.23 -19.79
N LEU A 539 -13.35 -10.91 -21.07
CA LEU A 539 -13.40 -11.89 -22.16
C LEU A 539 -12.06 -12.62 -22.35
N ASP A 540 -10.91 -11.96 -22.19
CA ASP A 540 -9.58 -12.58 -22.20
C ASP A 540 -9.48 -13.69 -21.12
N ILE A 541 -9.89 -13.39 -19.88
CA ILE A 541 -9.88 -14.34 -18.75
C ILE A 541 -10.90 -15.46 -18.94
N VAL A 542 -12.12 -15.12 -19.37
CA VAL A 542 -13.21 -16.08 -19.64
C VAL A 542 -12.78 -17.10 -20.71
N ASN A 543 -12.18 -16.65 -21.82
CA ASN A 543 -11.69 -17.54 -22.87
C ASN A 543 -10.54 -18.44 -22.39
N MET A 544 -9.59 -17.90 -21.61
CA MET A 544 -8.51 -18.70 -21.04
C MET A 544 -9.03 -19.75 -20.05
N LEU A 545 -10.03 -19.40 -19.23
CA LEU A 545 -10.63 -20.31 -18.27
C LEU A 545 -11.47 -21.40 -18.96
N ALA A 546 -12.26 -21.05 -19.98
CA ALA A 546 -12.99 -22.01 -20.81
C ALA A 546 -12.06 -23.07 -21.39
N LYS A 547 -11.01 -22.62 -22.10
CA LYS A 547 -10.01 -23.50 -22.71
C LYS A 547 -9.32 -24.41 -21.69
N ALA A 548 -8.93 -23.86 -20.53
CA ALA A 548 -8.32 -24.64 -19.46
C ALA A 548 -9.29 -25.68 -18.86
N MET A 549 -10.59 -25.36 -18.76
CA MET A 549 -11.63 -26.31 -18.32
C MET A 549 -11.88 -27.42 -19.33
N GLU A 550 -11.84 -27.13 -20.64
CA GLU A 550 -11.96 -28.11 -21.72
C GLU A 550 -10.76 -29.06 -21.80
N GLU A 551 -9.53 -28.53 -21.74
CA GLU A 551 -8.31 -29.33 -21.81
C GLU A 551 -8.11 -30.20 -20.55
N ARG A 552 -8.47 -29.69 -19.36
CA ARG A 552 -8.24 -30.35 -18.07
C ARG A 552 -9.52 -30.98 -17.50
N LYS A 553 -10.04 -32.04 -18.14
CA LYS A 553 -11.29 -32.70 -17.72
C LYS A 553 -11.19 -33.56 -16.44
N LYS A 554 -9.99 -34.01 -16.03
CA LYS A 554 -9.77 -34.88 -14.85
C LYS A 554 -8.75 -34.26 -13.87
N SER A 555 -8.97 -34.41 -12.56
CA SER A 555 -7.96 -34.10 -11.53
C SER A 555 -6.81 -35.11 -11.57
N ARG A 556 -5.57 -34.65 -11.38
CA ARG A 556 -4.41 -35.51 -11.18
C ARG A 556 -3.44 -34.94 -10.16
N LEU A 557 -2.54 -35.78 -9.64
CA LEU A 557 -1.42 -35.34 -8.82
C LEU A 557 -0.35 -34.72 -9.73
N TRP A 558 0.08 -33.51 -9.39
CA TRP A 558 1.21 -32.81 -10.00
C TRP A 558 2.37 -32.82 -9.01
N ALA A 559 3.57 -33.11 -9.52
CA ALA A 559 4.82 -33.12 -8.76
C ALA A 559 5.56 -31.78 -8.92
N PRO A 560 6.37 -31.36 -7.92
CA PRO A 560 7.09 -30.09 -7.97
C PRO A 560 8.18 -30.10 -9.05
N THR A 561 8.11 -29.15 -9.98
CA THR A 561 9.08 -28.96 -11.08
C THR A 561 10.17 -27.93 -10.75
N GLY A 562 10.04 -27.24 -9.61
CA GLY A 562 10.76 -26.00 -9.31
C GLY A 562 11.92 -26.09 -8.31
N LEU A 563 12.31 -27.26 -7.79
CA LEU A 563 13.24 -27.35 -6.65
C LEU A 563 14.60 -26.64 -6.85
N ARG A 564 15.18 -26.66 -8.07
CA ARG A 564 16.40 -25.88 -8.38
C ARG A 564 16.14 -24.36 -8.47
N LYS A 565 14.95 -23.95 -8.91
CA LYS A 565 14.55 -22.52 -8.99
C LYS A 565 14.33 -21.91 -7.59
N LEU A 566 13.95 -22.73 -6.60
CA LEU A 566 13.76 -22.29 -5.21
C LEU A 566 15.03 -21.71 -4.58
N GLY A 567 16.20 -22.32 -4.83
CA GLY A 567 17.49 -21.80 -4.34
C GLY A 567 17.78 -20.41 -4.88
N ASN A 568 17.63 -20.23 -6.19
CA ASN A 568 17.78 -18.93 -6.85
C ASN A 568 16.75 -17.92 -6.34
N LEU A 569 15.49 -18.31 -6.12
CA LEU A 569 14.42 -17.44 -5.60
C LEU A 569 14.64 -16.99 -4.13
N LEU A 570 15.33 -17.80 -3.33
CA LEU A 570 15.79 -17.45 -1.99
C LEU A 570 16.95 -16.44 -2.03
N MET A 571 17.86 -16.56 -3.01
CA MET A 571 18.99 -15.64 -3.20
C MET A 571 18.65 -14.38 -4.03
N GLN A 572 17.59 -14.39 -4.85
CA GLN A 572 17.14 -13.23 -5.63
C GLN A 572 16.41 -12.22 -4.72
N ASN A 573 16.96 -11.01 -4.66
CA ASN A 573 16.39 -9.89 -3.91
C ASN A 573 15.19 -9.21 -4.61
N GLU A 574 14.88 -9.59 -5.86
CA GLU A 574 13.94 -8.95 -6.80
C GLU A 574 12.45 -8.91 -6.39
N GLY A 575 12.10 -9.37 -5.18
CA GLY A 575 10.76 -9.26 -4.60
C GLY A 575 10.69 -8.39 -3.35
N THR A 576 11.79 -7.76 -2.95
CA THR A 576 11.84 -6.86 -1.80
C THR A 576 11.68 -5.44 -2.32
N ALA A 577 10.63 -4.72 -1.92
CA ALA A 577 10.59 -3.27 -2.11
C ALA A 577 11.83 -2.68 -1.39
N PRO A 578 12.81 -2.13 -2.11
CA PRO A 578 14.08 -1.80 -1.50
C PRO A 578 13.89 -0.54 -0.65
N ILE A 579 14.41 -0.56 0.58
CA ILE A 579 14.47 0.63 1.43
C ILE A 579 15.60 1.51 0.88
N ARG A 580 15.35 2.18 -0.26
CA ARG A 580 16.27 3.10 -0.93
C ARG A 580 16.36 4.41 -0.15
N GLY A 581 17.13 4.38 0.94
CA GLY A 581 17.54 5.56 1.71
C GLY A 581 18.92 6.10 1.33
N ASP A 582 19.80 5.25 0.77
CA ASP A 582 21.16 5.58 0.36
C ASP A 582 21.19 6.35 -0.99
N SER A 583 20.76 7.60 -0.95
CA SER A 583 21.23 8.64 -1.86
C SER A 583 22.37 9.41 -1.18
N ASN A 584 23.54 9.50 -1.80
CA ASN A 584 24.62 10.35 -1.27
C ASN A 584 24.12 11.80 -1.14
N PRO A 585 24.16 12.43 0.05
CA PRO A 585 23.80 13.83 0.16
C PRO A 585 24.80 14.67 -0.63
N ILE A 586 24.27 15.52 -1.51
CA ILE A 586 25.06 16.58 -2.14
C ILE A 586 25.66 17.45 -1.00
N PRO A 587 26.94 17.86 -1.08
CA PRO A 587 27.56 18.69 -0.05
C PRO A 587 26.69 19.90 0.30
N GLU A 588 26.58 20.22 1.59
CA GLU A 588 25.87 21.43 2.01
C GLU A 588 26.54 22.66 1.36
N PRO A 589 25.75 23.62 0.83
CA PRO A 589 26.30 24.79 0.17
C PRO A 589 27.20 25.58 1.14
N GLY A 590 28.26 26.17 0.61
CA GLY A 590 29.31 26.86 1.37
C GLY A 590 28.77 27.97 2.29
N LYS A 591 29.61 28.48 3.18
CA LYS A 591 29.21 29.63 4.04
C LYS A 591 28.88 30.87 3.22
N ASP A 592 29.40 30.92 2.00
CA ASP A 592 29.43 32.04 1.07
C ASP A 592 28.16 32.08 0.19
N ASP A 593 27.33 31.04 0.26
CA ASP A 593 26.14 30.81 -0.57
C ASP A 593 24.86 31.28 0.16
N GLU A 594 24.85 32.56 0.57
CA GLU A 594 23.81 33.15 1.43
C GLU A 594 22.42 33.18 0.75
N TYR A 595 22.37 33.52 -0.53
CA TYR A 595 21.14 33.58 -1.33
C TYR A 595 20.41 32.22 -1.36
N SER A 596 21.14 31.13 -1.51
CA SER A 596 20.59 29.76 -1.50
C SER A 596 20.07 29.31 -0.13
N ARG A 597 20.45 30.00 0.95
CA ARG A 597 20.05 29.70 2.33
C ARG A 597 18.79 30.46 2.77
N GLU A 598 18.56 31.67 2.24
CA GLU A 598 17.36 32.49 2.54
C GLU A 598 16.06 31.75 2.16
N TYR A 599 16.02 31.12 0.99
CA TYR A 599 14.81 30.51 0.43
C TYR A 599 14.64 29.01 0.71
N ARG A 600 15.66 28.33 1.25
CA ARG A 600 15.63 26.88 1.52
C ARG A 600 14.79 26.57 2.76
N LYS A 601 13.70 25.83 2.57
CA LYS A 601 12.90 25.25 3.67
C LYS A 601 13.40 23.82 3.93
N ASP A 602 13.40 23.37 5.18
CA ASP A 602 13.58 21.95 5.51
C ASP A 602 12.23 21.22 5.29
N PRO A 603 12.11 20.34 4.28
CA PRO A 603 10.86 19.64 3.97
C PRO A 603 10.49 18.56 5.01
N ASP A 604 11.41 18.18 5.90
CA ASP A 604 11.16 17.20 6.98
C ASP A 604 10.73 17.88 8.30
N ALA A 605 11.03 19.18 8.49
CA ALA A 605 10.64 19.95 9.67
C ALA A 605 10.59 21.48 9.47
N ARG A 606 9.47 22.12 9.81
CA ARG A 606 9.40 23.58 10.02
C ARG A 606 10.33 24.01 11.19
N PRO A 607 10.82 25.26 11.23
CA PRO A 607 11.82 25.70 12.22
C PRO A 607 11.39 25.49 13.70
N PRO A 608 12.34 25.20 14.59
CA PRO A 608 12.09 24.94 16.02
C PRO A 608 11.56 26.19 16.73
N LYS A 609 10.56 26.01 17.60
CA LYS A 609 9.90 27.09 18.37
C LYS A 609 10.16 27.03 19.88
N SER A 610 10.94 26.06 20.36
CA SER A 610 11.22 25.87 21.79
C SER A 610 12.69 25.51 22.03
N ALA A 611 13.23 25.87 23.20
CA ALA A 611 14.63 25.61 23.58
C ALA A 611 14.97 24.10 23.57
N LEU A 612 14.03 23.23 23.98
CA LEU A 612 14.23 21.79 23.96
C LEU A 612 14.40 21.23 22.54
N GLN A 613 13.72 21.83 21.55
CA GLN A 613 13.84 21.46 20.14
C GLN A 613 15.21 21.84 19.58
N HIS A 614 15.73 23.02 19.95
CA HIS A 614 17.08 23.47 19.57
C HIS A 614 18.18 22.53 20.09
N LEU A 615 18.08 22.08 21.35
CA LEU A 615 19.00 21.09 21.92
C LEU A 615 19.01 19.78 21.10
N THR A 616 17.83 19.24 20.77
CA THR A 616 17.73 18.01 19.98
C THR A 616 18.21 18.17 18.53
N TYR A 617 18.06 19.35 17.94
CA TYR A 617 18.60 19.66 16.61
C TYR A 617 20.13 19.70 16.60
N MET A 618 20.74 20.32 17.61
CA MET A 618 22.20 20.35 17.78
C MET A 618 22.79 18.93 17.93
N ILE A 619 22.16 18.09 18.75
CA ILE A 619 22.58 16.69 18.95
C ILE A 619 22.50 15.90 17.64
N TRP A 620 21.44 16.07 16.85
CA TRP A 620 21.32 15.39 15.55
C TRP A 620 22.43 15.79 14.58
N ARG A 621 22.72 17.11 14.42
CA ARG A 621 23.72 17.61 13.47
C ARG A 621 25.13 17.07 13.74
N ILE A 622 25.46 16.80 15.00
CA ILE A 622 26.76 16.22 15.40
C ILE A 622 26.85 14.73 15.03
N TRP A 623 25.73 14.00 15.05
CA TRP A 623 25.69 12.55 14.85
C TRP A 623 25.38 12.13 13.40
N SER A 624 24.71 12.97 12.60
CA SER A 624 24.45 12.73 11.18
C SER A 624 25.70 12.63 10.29
N PHE A 625 26.86 12.92 10.87
CA PHE A 625 28.19 12.70 10.28
C PHE A 625 28.62 11.21 10.28
N MET A 626 27.89 10.32 10.98
CA MET A 626 28.23 8.89 11.07
C MET A 626 27.53 8.00 10.03
N ARG A 627 28.24 6.93 9.66
CA ARG A 627 28.03 6.06 8.48
C ARG A 627 26.77 5.16 8.52
N THR A 628 26.01 5.15 7.40
CA THR A 628 24.96 4.19 6.98
C THR A 628 23.87 3.83 8.00
N ASP A 629 22.62 4.15 7.68
CA ASP A 629 21.48 4.10 8.63
C ASP A 629 21.21 2.69 9.21
N GLU A 630 21.43 1.60 8.45
CA GLU A 630 21.22 0.23 8.97
C GLU A 630 22.32 -0.20 9.94
N ALA A 631 23.56 0.27 9.74
CA ALA A 631 24.65 0.04 10.69
C ALA A 631 24.39 0.79 12.00
N VAL A 632 23.82 2.00 11.93
CA VAL A 632 23.36 2.76 13.10
C VAL A 632 22.24 2.02 13.84
N PHE A 633 21.28 1.42 13.14
CA PHE A 633 20.26 0.58 13.77
C PHE A 633 20.87 -0.66 14.45
N ALA A 634 21.72 -1.42 13.75
CA ALA A 634 22.36 -2.61 14.30
C ALA A 634 23.26 -2.29 15.51
N LEU A 635 23.96 -1.15 15.49
CA LEU A 635 24.76 -0.67 16.62
C LEU A 635 23.89 -0.34 17.85
N LYS A 636 22.73 0.32 17.66
CA LYS A 636 21.77 0.57 18.76
C LYS A 636 21.23 -0.74 19.34
N TYR A 637 20.92 -1.71 18.47
CA TYR A 637 20.44 -3.04 18.85
C TYR A 637 21.48 -3.82 19.68
N MET A 638 22.74 -3.75 19.28
CA MET A 638 23.87 -4.29 20.03
C MET A 638 24.02 -3.60 21.40
N ILE A 639 24.03 -2.26 21.44
CA ILE A 639 24.22 -1.49 22.68
C ILE A 639 23.10 -1.76 23.69
N VAL A 640 21.83 -1.76 23.29
CA VAL A 640 20.71 -2.08 24.21
C VAL A 640 20.82 -3.50 24.75
N SER A 641 21.30 -4.43 23.93
CA SER A 641 21.43 -5.84 24.30
C SER A 641 22.51 -6.03 25.36
N ILE A 642 23.68 -5.41 25.18
CA ILE A 642 24.76 -5.43 26.18
C ILE A 642 24.29 -4.75 27.48
N ALA A 643 23.62 -3.59 27.39
CA ALA A 643 23.18 -2.83 28.55
C ALA A 643 22.19 -3.59 29.45
N LEU A 644 21.27 -4.36 28.87
CA LEU A 644 20.31 -5.20 29.62
C LEU A 644 20.82 -6.61 29.94
N TRP A 645 21.94 -7.01 29.33
CA TRP A 645 22.67 -8.23 29.70
C TRP A 645 23.56 -8.02 30.94
N LEU A 646 24.20 -6.86 31.10
CA LEU A 646 25.10 -6.57 32.24
C LEU A 646 24.52 -6.93 33.63
N PRO A 647 23.27 -6.61 34.00
CA PRO A 647 22.72 -6.99 35.31
C PRO A 647 22.63 -8.50 35.55
N GLN A 648 22.57 -9.31 34.49
CA GLN A 648 22.46 -10.77 34.55
C GLN A 648 23.81 -11.44 34.84
N VAL A 649 24.93 -10.73 34.61
CA VAL A 649 26.31 -11.26 34.71
C VAL A 649 27.18 -10.52 35.73
N ILE A 650 26.60 -9.61 36.51
CA ILE A 650 27.24 -8.96 37.66
C ILE A 650 26.81 -9.68 38.93
N LYS A 651 27.77 -10.18 39.72
CA LYS A 651 27.51 -11.05 40.90
C LYS A 651 26.52 -10.48 41.92
N HIS A 652 26.47 -9.16 42.11
CA HIS A 652 25.51 -8.51 43.03
C HIS A 652 24.06 -8.49 42.50
N SER A 653 23.86 -8.56 41.17
CA SER A 653 22.53 -8.46 40.54
C SER A 653 22.08 -9.74 39.86
N ALA A 654 22.94 -10.75 39.69
CA ALA A 654 22.60 -12.02 39.06
C ALA A 654 21.43 -12.74 39.76
N GLU A 655 21.48 -12.90 41.09
CA GLU A 655 20.42 -13.59 41.86
C GLU A 655 19.06 -12.90 41.67
N PHE A 656 19.02 -11.57 41.81
CA PHE A 656 17.82 -10.76 41.60
C PHE A 656 17.30 -10.86 40.16
N THR A 657 18.18 -10.67 39.17
CA THR A 657 17.78 -10.65 37.76
C THR A 657 17.33 -12.02 37.26
N TYR A 658 17.86 -13.11 37.83
CA TYR A 658 17.38 -14.47 37.57
C TYR A 658 16.01 -14.73 38.20
N ASN A 659 15.81 -14.32 39.46
CA ASN A 659 14.54 -14.50 40.16
C ASN A 659 13.40 -13.75 39.47
N GLU A 660 13.61 -12.47 39.13
CA GLU A 660 12.64 -11.62 38.41
C GLU A 660 12.58 -11.89 36.88
N LYS A 661 13.23 -12.96 36.39
CA LYS A 661 13.24 -13.36 34.97
C LYS A 661 13.64 -12.23 34.00
N GLY A 662 14.60 -11.39 34.40
CA GLY A 662 15.00 -10.14 33.74
C GLY A 662 15.48 -10.26 32.30
N LEU A 663 15.87 -11.46 31.86
CA LEU A 663 16.06 -11.84 30.45
C LEU A 663 14.91 -11.37 29.53
N TRP A 664 13.67 -11.37 30.04
CA TRP A 664 12.53 -10.88 29.26
C TRP A 664 12.53 -9.37 29.01
N ALA A 665 13.18 -8.56 29.84
CA ALA A 665 13.34 -7.12 29.59
C ALA A 665 14.33 -6.87 28.43
N LEU A 666 15.42 -7.65 28.35
CA LEU A 666 16.36 -7.69 27.22
C LEU A 666 15.61 -8.01 25.91
N ILE A 667 14.90 -9.14 25.89
CA ILE A 667 14.09 -9.57 24.74
C ILE A 667 13.06 -8.50 24.35
N MET A 668 12.38 -7.87 25.32
CA MET A 668 11.38 -6.82 25.05
C MET A 668 11.99 -5.51 24.52
N ALA A 669 13.21 -5.15 24.91
CA ALA A 669 13.93 -4.01 24.34
C ALA A 669 14.36 -4.28 22.88
N GLN A 670 14.88 -5.47 22.59
CA GLN A 670 15.23 -5.89 21.24
C GLN A 670 14.02 -5.92 20.29
N PHE A 671 12.91 -6.52 20.73
CA PHE A 671 11.65 -6.42 19.99
C PHE A 671 11.17 -4.97 19.90
N GLY A 672 11.37 -4.17 20.96
CA GLY A 672 10.95 -2.77 21.07
C GLY A 672 11.68 -1.84 20.11
N LEU A 673 12.94 -2.13 19.77
CA LEU A 673 13.69 -1.40 18.75
C LEU A 673 13.15 -1.65 17.34
N ASN A 674 13.05 -0.55 16.61
CA ASN A 674 12.74 -0.51 15.19
C ASN A 674 13.64 0.56 14.51
N MET A 675 13.75 0.50 13.18
CA MET A 675 14.61 1.42 12.43
C MET A 675 14.02 2.83 12.34
N TYR A 676 12.69 2.97 12.39
CA TYR A 676 11.99 4.25 12.28
C TYR A 676 11.30 4.64 13.59
N MET A 677 11.49 5.89 14.01
CA MET A 677 10.97 6.43 15.28
C MET A 677 9.44 6.40 15.37
N SER A 678 8.72 6.70 14.28
CA SER A 678 7.25 6.72 14.28
C SER A 678 6.62 5.34 14.52
N ASP A 679 7.17 4.32 13.86
CA ASP A 679 6.74 2.93 13.97
C ASP A 679 7.10 2.36 15.35
N GLN A 680 8.28 2.70 15.89
CA GLN A 680 8.65 2.37 17.28
C GLN A 680 7.65 2.94 18.31
N ILE A 681 7.28 4.21 18.20
CA ILE A 681 6.30 4.85 19.10
C ILE A 681 4.92 4.18 18.99
N GLY A 682 4.43 3.93 17.77
CA GLY A 682 3.16 3.23 17.56
C GLY A 682 3.15 1.82 18.16
N GLN A 683 4.25 1.08 17.98
CA GLN A 683 4.41 -0.25 18.54
C GLN A 683 4.54 -0.26 20.07
N PHE A 684 5.09 0.78 20.72
CA PHE A 684 5.08 0.87 22.18
C PHE A 684 3.65 0.94 22.75
N VAL A 685 2.80 1.85 22.24
CA VAL A 685 1.41 1.98 22.71
C VAL A 685 0.62 0.69 22.46
N SER A 686 0.75 0.15 21.24
CA SER A 686 0.20 -1.14 20.79
C SER A 686 0.53 -2.28 21.75
N ARG A 687 1.79 -2.41 22.15
CA ARG A 687 2.28 -3.52 22.99
C ARG A 687 2.03 -3.33 24.48
N ILE A 688 2.02 -2.10 25.00
CA ILE A 688 1.61 -1.86 26.40
C ILE A 688 0.15 -2.27 26.57
N LEU A 689 -0.74 -1.80 25.68
CA LEU A 689 -2.15 -2.21 25.67
C LEU A 689 -2.29 -3.73 25.47
N GLY A 690 -1.51 -4.32 24.56
CA GLY A 690 -1.51 -5.76 24.33
C GLY A 690 -1.06 -6.59 25.53
N THR A 691 -0.02 -6.13 26.25
CA THR A 691 0.49 -6.78 27.46
C THR A 691 -0.53 -6.70 28.61
N VAL A 692 -1.12 -5.52 28.84
CA VAL A 692 -2.14 -5.34 29.89
C VAL A 692 -3.38 -6.18 29.58
N GLY A 693 -3.93 -6.10 28.36
CA GLY A 693 -5.10 -6.88 27.96
C GLY A 693 -4.86 -8.39 27.98
N GLY A 694 -3.72 -8.84 27.43
CA GLY A 694 -3.32 -10.25 27.47
C GLY A 694 -3.08 -10.76 28.89
N GLY A 695 -2.49 -9.94 29.76
CA GLY A 695 -2.26 -10.27 31.16
C GLY A 695 -3.55 -10.42 31.95
N VAL A 696 -4.53 -9.53 31.75
CA VAL A 696 -5.89 -9.67 32.34
C VAL A 696 -6.58 -10.95 31.85
N VAL A 697 -6.52 -11.25 30.55
CA VAL A 697 -7.07 -12.51 30.00
C VAL A 697 -6.36 -13.73 30.60
N GLY A 698 -5.04 -13.70 30.74
CA GLY A 698 -4.25 -14.77 31.37
C GLY A 698 -4.61 -15.00 32.85
N MET A 699 -4.82 -13.93 33.62
CA MET A 699 -5.32 -14.03 34.99
C MET A 699 -6.73 -14.62 35.05
N VAL A 700 -7.63 -14.20 34.16
CA VAL A 700 -9.00 -14.73 34.10
C VAL A 700 -9.00 -16.22 33.75
N ILE A 701 -8.18 -16.65 32.79
CA ILE A 701 -7.97 -18.08 32.46
C ILE A 701 -7.47 -18.85 33.70
N TRP A 702 -6.48 -18.30 34.42
CA TRP A 702 -5.94 -18.94 35.63
C TRP A 702 -7.01 -19.07 36.72
N TYR A 703 -7.65 -17.97 37.13
CA TYR A 703 -8.61 -18.02 38.24
C TYR A 703 -9.87 -18.85 37.94
N ILE A 704 -10.30 -18.94 36.67
CA ILE A 704 -11.38 -19.85 36.25
C ILE A 704 -10.91 -21.32 36.26
N GLY A 705 -9.68 -21.59 35.79
CA GLY A 705 -9.16 -22.96 35.69
C GLY A 705 -8.61 -23.55 36.99
N SER A 706 -8.11 -22.71 37.89
CA SER A 706 -7.32 -23.08 39.07
C SER A 706 -7.86 -22.53 40.40
N GLY A 707 -8.76 -21.54 40.37
CA GLY A 707 -9.18 -20.82 41.57
C GLY A 707 -8.00 -20.20 42.31
N HIS A 708 -7.98 -20.34 43.64
CA HIS A 708 -6.88 -19.90 44.51
C HIS A 708 -5.86 -21.03 44.81
N GLY A 709 -5.96 -22.19 44.15
CA GLY A 709 -5.12 -23.36 44.41
C GLY A 709 -3.96 -23.54 43.43
N THR A 710 -3.25 -24.66 43.57
CA THR A 710 -2.18 -25.10 42.64
C THR A 710 -2.68 -25.41 41.23
N GLY A 711 -3.98 -25.67 41.08
CA GLY A 711 -4.68 -25.71 39.80
C GLY A 711 -5.31 -27.06 39.44
N ASN A 712 -6.35 -27.03 38.61
CA ASN A 712 -7.01 -28.22 38.06
C ASN A 712 -6.64 -28.32 36.57
N PRO A 713 -5.98 -29.40 36.10
CA PRO A 713 -5.56 -29.51 34.71
C PRO A 713 -6.75 -29.51 33.75
N TYR A 714 -7.87 -30.16 34.10
CA TYR A 714 -9.07 -30.19 33.27
C TYR A 714 -9.77 -28.82 33.23
N GLY A 715 -9.82 -28.13 34.38
CA GLY A 715 -10.35 -26.78 34.49
C GLY A 715 -9.56 -25.78 33.65
N LEU A 716 -8.23 -25.79 33.78
CA LEU A 716 -7.35 -24.90 33.04
C LEU A 716 -7.33 -25.21 31.53
N ALA A 717 -7.38 -26.49 31.13
CA ALA A 717 -7.52 -26.90 29.73
C ALA A 717 -8.83 -26.39 29.10
N ALA A 718 -9.95 -26.49 29.82
CA ALA A 718 -11.25 -26.01 29.37
C ALA A 718 -11.29 -24.47 29.28
N ALA A 719 -10.86 -23.78 30.35
CA ALA A 719 -10.80 -22.33 30.40
C ALA A 719 -9.92 -21.76 29.26
N PHE A 720 -8.70 -22.27 29.11
CA PHE A 720 -7.81 -21.86 28.04
C PHE A 720 -8.42 -22.14 26.65
N GLY A 721 -9.03 -23.32 26.44
CA GLY A 721 -9.70 -23.68 25.19
C GLY A 721 -10.84 -22.73 24.78
N VAL A 722 -11.62 -22.24 25.74
CA VAL A 722 -12.68 -21.23 25.48
C VAL A 722 -12.07 -19.88 25.10
N PHE A 723 -11.12 -19.35 25.88
CA PHE A 723 -10.48 -18.07 25.58
C PHE A 723 -9.58 -18.10 24.33
N LEU A 724 -9.13 -19.28 23.89
CA LEU A 724 -8.39 -19.46 22.64
C LEU A 724 -9.18 -19.00 21.41
N VAL A 725 -10.52 -19.11 21.44
CA VAL A 725 -11.41 -18.77 20.30
C VAL A 725 -11.31 -17.27 19.95
N PRO A 726 -11.60 -16.31 20.84
CA PRO A 726 -11.44 -14.88 20.53
C PRO A 726 -9.97 -14.48 20.29
N LEU A 727 -9.01 -15.07 21.00
CA LEU A 727 -7.59 -14.79 20.81
C LEU A 727 -7.13 -15.14 19.39
N LEU A 728 -7.44 -16.35 18.92
CA LEU A 728 -7.12 -16.76 17.55
C LEU A 728 -7.96 -16.03 16.50
N PHE A 729 -9.23 -15.71 16.77
CA PHE A 729 -10.05 -14.94 15.84
C PHE A 729 -9.45 -13.54 15.59
N MET A 730 -9.01 -12.84 16.64
CA MET A 730 -8.25 -11.59 16.50
C MET A 730 -6.94 -11.81 15.74
N ARG A 731 -6.14 -12.84 16.12
CA ARG A 731 -4.84 -13.14 15.52
C ARG A 731 -4.90 -13.50 14.02
N LEU A 732 -6.00 -14.10 13.57
CA LEU A 732 -6.19 -14.55 12.19
C LEU A 732 -6.82 -13.50 11.27
N PHE A 733 -7.78 -12.71 11.78
CA PHE A 733 -8.61 -11.83 10.93
C PHE A 733 -8.37 -10.33 11.13
N TRP A 734 -7.70 -9.91 12.22
CA TRP A 734 -7.34 -8.51 12.43
C TRP A 734 -5.99 -8.15 11.78
N THR A 735 -5.87 -8.38 10.46
CA THR A 735 -4.59 -8.29 9.72
C THR A 735 -3.86 -6.95 9.89
N GLN A 736 -4.58 -5.84 10.03
CA GLN A 736 -4.01 -4.50 10.28
C GLN A 736 -3.40 -4.32 11.68
N ARG A 737 -3.71 -5.22 12.63
CA ARG A 737 -3.23 -5.21 14.03
C ARG A 737 -2.73 -6.59 14.46
N MET A 738 -1.84 -7.14 13.63
CA MET A 738 -1.22 -8.45 13.86
C MET A 738 -0.24 -8.45 15.05
N ILE A 739 0.44 -7.34 15.34
CA ILE A 739 1.40 -7.26 16.47
C ILE A 739 0.64 -7.24 17.80
N GLU A 740 -0.43 -6.45 17.89
CA GLU A 740 -1.34 -6.36 19.04
C GLU A 740 -1.88 -7.75 19.41
N SER A 741 -2.45 -8.46 18.43
CA SER A 741 -3.11 -9.75 18.64
C SER A 741 -2.13 -10.88 18.99
N ILE A 742 -0.89 -10.84 18.47
CA ILE A 742 0.20 -11.69 18.96
C ILE A 742 0.49 -11.38 20.43
N MET A 743 0.68 -10.11 20.79
CA MET A 743 1.13 -9.71 22.13
C MET A 743 0.09 -9.97 23.23
N ILE A 744 -1.20 -9.78 22.92
CA ILE A 744 -2.31 -10.19 23.80
C ILE A 744 -2.24 -11.71 24.05
N SER A 745 -2.19 -12.50 22.97
CA SER A 745 -2.25 -13.96 23.05
C SER A 745 -1.02 -14.55 23.75
N VAL A 746 0.17 -14.07 23.42
CA VAL A 746 1.44 -14.49 24.02
C VAL A 746 1.50 -14.11 25.50
N THR A 747 1.02 -12.93 25.90
CA THR A 747 0.99 -12.56 27.32
C THR A 747 -0.02 -13.38 28.12
N ALA A 748 -1.19 -13.71 27.54
CA ALA A 748 -2.15 -14.63 28.17
C ALA A 748 -1.56 -16.03 28.39
N VAL A 749 -0.87 -16.58 27.38
CA VAL A 749 -0.13 -17.86 27.47
C VAL A 749 0.97 -17.81 28.53
N LEU A 750 1.72 -16.70 28.62
CA LEU A 750 2.79 -16.55 29.61
C LEU A 750 2.25 -16.52 31.05
N VAL A 751 1.19 -15.75 31.33
CA VAL A 751 0.61 -15.67 32.69
C VAL A 751 0.03 -17.03 33.11
N ALA A 752 -0.76 -17.69 32.26
CA ALA A 752 -1.33 -19.00 32.58
C ALA A 752 -0.26 -20.11 32.62
N GLY A 753 0.72 -20.08 31.71
CA GLY A 753 1.76 -21.10 31.57
C GLY A 753 2.83 -21.05 32.66
N TYR A 754 3.30 -19.86 33.05
CA TYR A 754 4.19 -19.73 34.22
C TYR A 754 3.45 -20.11 35.51
N SER A 755 2.18 -19.71 35.69
CA SER A 755 1.40 -20.11 36.87
C SER A 755 1.32 -21.63 37.06
N TRP A 756 1.28 -22.40 35.96
CA TRP A 756 1.32 -23.86 36.00
C TRP A 756 2.73 -24.42 36.24
N ILE A 757 3.76 -23.87 35.57
CA ILE A 757 5.16 -24.29 35.75
C ILE A 757 5.63 -24.04 37.18
N ASP A 758 5.44 -22.82 37.70
CA ASP A 758 5.96 -22.39 39.00
C ASP A 758 5.20 -23.05 40.19
N THR A 759 4.13 -23.81 39.92
CA THR A 759 3.41 -24.64 40.90
C THR A 759 3.72 -26.14 40.81
N HIS A 760 4.18 -26.64 39.65
CA HIS A 760 4.40 -28.08 39.41
C HIS A 760 5.87 -28.47 39.16
N LEU A 761 6.73 -27.52 38.80
CA LEU A 761 8.18 -27.71 38.66
C LEU A 761 8.91 -26.96 39.79
N ALA A 762 9.82 -27.67 40.47
CA ALA A 762 10.72 -27.08 41.46
C ALA A 762 11.80 -26.26 40.75
N SER A 763 11.50 -24.99 40.47
CA SER A 763 12.41 -24.02 39.86
C SER A 763 12.98 -23.07 40.92
N GLN A 764 14.07 -22.37 40.59
CA GLN A 764 14.60 -21.30 41.45
C GLN A 764 13.95 -19.96 41.06
N GLY A 765 13.60 -19.18 42.09
CA GLY A 765 12.83 -17.95 41.93
C GLY A 765 11.46 -18.19 41.31
N ASN A 766 10.59 -18.95 41.99
CA ASN A 766 9.17 -19.06 41.65
C ASN A 766 8.49 -17.71 41.98
N PRO A 767 8.00 -16.93 40.98
CA PRO A 767 7.53 -15.56 41.23
C PRO A 767 6.15 -15.50 41.89
N GLY A 768 5.41 -16.61 41.92
CA GLY A 768 4.02 -16.72 42.37
C GLY A 768 3.13 -17.34 41.29
N TYR A 769 1.84 -17.02 41.31
CA TYR A 769 0.88 -17.40 40.26
C TYR A 769 -0.12 -16.26 40.02
N GLY A 770 -0.82 -16.29 38.88
CA GLY A 770 -1.87 -15.34 38.55
C GLY A 770 -1.41 -13.88 38.54
N TYR A 771 -1.83 -13.11 39.56
CA TYR A 771 -1.55 -11.67 39.67
C TYR A 771 -0.05 -11.35 39.79
N GLU A 772 0.72 -12.17 40.52
CA GLU A 772 2.16 -11.93 40.71
C GLU A 772 2.92 -11.95 39.39
N ILE A 773 2.66 -12.94 38.55
CA ILE A 773 3.29 -13.05 37.22
C ILE A 773 2.81 -11.90 36.31
N PHE A 774 1.54 -11.50 36.42
CA PHE A 774 0.99 -10.39 35.64
C PHE A 774 1.71 -9.06 35.90
N TRP A 775 1.79 -8.61 37.15
CA TRP A 775 2.38 -7.29 37.43
C TRP A 775 3.88 -7.27 37.12
N ARG A 776 4.61 -8.34 37.47
CA ARG A 776 6.03 -8.51 37.12
C ARG A 776 6.24 -8.46 35.61
N ARG A 777 5.35 -9.09 34.84
CA ARG A 777 5.43 -9.06 33.37
C ARG A 777 5.22 -7.66 32.79
N VAL A 778 4.29 -6.87 33.34
CA VAL A 778 4.09 -5.47 32.93
C VAL A 778 5.33 -4.63 33.24
N VAL A 779 5.95 -4.80 34.42
CA VAL A 779 7.19 -4.09 34.79
C VAL A 779 8.35 -4.44 33.84
N LEU A 780 8.59 -5.73 33.55
CA LEU A 780 9.65 -6.15 32.62
C LEU A 780 9.47 -5.58 31.21
N VAL A 781 8.23 -5.50 30.73
CA VAL A 781 7.90 -4.89 29.43
C VAL A 781 8.16 -3.38 29.45
N LEU A 782 7.77 -2.68 30.52
CA LEU A 782 8.04 -1.24 30.69
C LEU A 782 9.54 -0.94 30.78
N VAL A 783 10.33 -1.77 31.46
CA VAL A 783 11.81 -1.63 31.50
C VAL A 783 12.43 -1.81 30.13
N GLY A 784 12.01 -2.84 29.37
CA GLY A 784 12.49 -3.05 27.99
C GLY A 784 12.11 -1.90 27.05
N PHE A 785 10.92 -1.33 27.20
CA PHE A 785 10.48 -0.16 26.41
C PHE A 785 11.18 1.13 26.85
N ALA A 786 11.47 1.33 28.14
CA ALA A 786 12.28 2.45 28.60
C ALA A 786 13.71 2.41 28.02
N ALA A 787 14.37 1.25 28.05
CA ALA A 787 15.70 1.07 27.47
C ALA A 787 15.72 1.30 25.95
N SER A 788 14.77 0.72 25.21
CA SER A 788 14.68 0.93 23.76
C SER A 788 14.22 2.35 23.37
N PHE A 789 13.49 3.06 24.24
CA PHE A 789 13.17 4.49 24.09
C PHE A 789 14.40 5.38 24.32
N ILE A 790 15.25 5.08 25.31
CA ILE A 790 16.54 5.79 25.50
C ILE A 790 17.41 5.66 24.22
N MET A 791 17.47 4.46 23.65
CA MET A 791 18.18 4.19 22.39
C MET A 791 17.52 4.80 21.14
N MET A 792 16.26 5.24 21.24
CA MET A 792 15.54 5.98 20.20
C MET A 792 15.93 7.47 20.18
N LEU A 793 16.35 8.03 21.33
CA LEU A 793 16.83 9.42 21.45
C LEU A 793 18.23 9.60 20.84
N LEU A 794 19.08 8.58 20.94
CA LEU A 794 20.36 8.51 20.21
C LEU A 794 20.05 8.30 18.72
N PRO A 795 20.69 9.07 17.82
CA PRO A 795 19.97 10.03 16.99
C PRO A 795 18.69 9.45 16.33
N PRO A 796 17.55 10.18 16.38
CA PRO A 796 16.29 9.68 15.87
C PRO A 796 16.32 9.58 14.33
N GLN A 797 16.11 8.36 13.82
CA GLN A 797 15.95 8.13 12.39
C GLN A 797 14.56 8.60 11.95
N SER A 798 14.56 9.66 11.15
CA SER A 798 13.36 10.39 10.74
C SER A 798 12.55 9.57 9.74
N SER A 799 11.35 9.17 10.16
CA SER A 799 10.39 8.50 9.27
C SER A 799 9.93 9.44 8.14
N ARG A 800 9.99 10.76 8.39
CA ARG A 800 9.64 11.84 7.46
C ARG A 800 10.63 11.90 6.29
N LYS A 801 11.94 11.86 6.58
CA LYS A 801 13.00 11.79 5.55
C LYS A 801 12.83 10.55 4.67
N ALA A 802 12.59 9.39 5.29
CA ALA A 802 12.37 8.14 4.56
C ALA A 802 11.14 8.21 3.64
N LEU A 803 10.03 8.80 4.12
CA LEU A 803 8.84 9.04 3.30
C LEU A 803 9.12 10.03 2.15
N ARG A 804 9.89 11.10 2.39
CA ARG A 804 10.29 12.07 1.36
C ARG A 804 11.14 11.42 0.26
N LEU A 805 12.19 10.69 0.62
CA LEU A 805 13.02 9.95 -0.35
C LEU A 805 12.22 8.90 -1.11
N SER A 806 11.31 8.19 -0.44
CA SER A 806 10.43 7.21 -1.09
C SER A 806 9.49 7.86 -2.10
N ASN A 807 8.92 9.04 -1.79
CA ASN A 807 8.07 9.81 -2.71
C ASN A 807 8.84 10.32 -3.93
N ALA A 808 10.08 10.80 -3.76
CA ALA A 808 10.91 11.19 -4.89
C ALA A 808 11.24 9.98 -5.79
N SER A 809 11.61 8.84 -5.18
CA SER A 809 11.82 7.59 -5.94
C SER A 809 10.58 7.15 -6.71
N THR A 810 9.35 7.33 -6.19
CA THR A 810 8.13 7.01 -6.94
C THR A 810 7.83 8.05 -8.03
N ILE A 811 8.17 9.32 -7.86
CA ILE A 811 8.12 10.35 -8.93
C ILE A 811 9.10 10.03 -10.05
N SER A 812 10.33 9.58 -9.74
CA SER A 812 11.29 9.08 -10.74
C SER A 812 10.80 7.81 -11.44
N GLU A 813 10.18 6.86 -10.73
CA GLU A 813 9.57 5.67 -11.33
C GLU A 813 8.40 6.03 -12.27
N LEU A 814 7.60 7.05 -11.95
CA LEU A 814 6.55 7.63 -12.80
C LEU A 814 7.11 8.33 -14.04
N ALA A 815 8.15 9.16 -13.89
CA ALA A 815 8.84 9.83 -14.99
C ALA A 815 9.38 8.81 -16.02
N GLN A 816 10.03 7.76 -15.53
CA GLN A 816 10.51 6.67 -16.37
C GLN A 816 9.35 5.87 -17.02
N ALA A 817 8.19 5.76 -16.38
CA ALA A 817 7.02 5.12 -16.97
C ALA A 817 6.43 5.98 -18.11
N TYR A 818 6.35 7.30 -17.93
CA TYR A 818 6.02 8.25 -19.00
C TYR A 818 7.01 8.14 -20.17
N GLY A 819 8.31 8.15 -19.90
CA GLY A 819 9.35 7.99 -20.94
C GLY A 819 9.24 6.69 -21.74
N ILE A 820 8.94 5.56 -21.08
CA ILE A 820 8.63 4.28 -21.76
C ILE A 820 7.39 4.39 -22.65
N LEU A 821 6.35 5.09 -22.17
CA LEU A 821 5.13 5.29 -22.93
C LEU A 821 5.38 6.17 -24.17
N ILE A 822 5.96 7.36 -24.02
CA ILE A 822 6.20 8.28 -25.15
C ILE A 822 7.17 7.67 -26.19
N SER A 823 8.28 7.06 -25.74
CA SER A 823 9.20 6.37 -26.67
C SER A 823 8.53 5.20 -27.41
N SER A 824 7.53 4.54 -26.81
CA SER A 824 6.74 3.50 -27.50
C SER A 824 5.71 4.03 -28.52
N TRP A 825 5.35 5.32 -28.44
CA TRP A 825 4.51 5.99 -29.44
C TRP A 825 5.39 6.33 -30.65
N LEU A 826 6.50 7.04 -30.41
CA LEU A 826 7.47 7.46 -31.43
C LEU A 826 8.07 6.27 -32.20
N ALA A 827 8.58 5.25 -31.49
CA ALA A 827 9.15 4.05 -32.11
C ALA A 827 8.11 3.10 -32.75
N GLY A 828 6.84 3.52 -32.75
CA GLY A 828 5.77 2.97 -33.59
C GLY A 828 5.74 3.61 -34.97
N GLU A 829 5.82 4.94 -35.05
CA GLU A 829 5.77 5.69 -36.32
C GLU A 829 7.00 5.49 -37.18
N GLU A 830 8.21 5.52 -36.58
CA GLU A 830 9.48 5.25 -37.29
C GLU A 830 9.36 4.01 -38.19
N LYS A 831 8.74 2.94 -37.67
CA LYS A 831 8.63 1.62 -38.33
C LYS A 831 7.48 1.49 -39.31
N GLU A 832 6.64 2.51 -39.43
CA GLU A 832 5.62 2.63 -40.48
C GLU A 832 6.08 3.59 -41.57
N GLU A 833 6.82 4.65 -41.25
CA GLU A 833 7.58 5.44 -42.22
C GLU A 833 8.60 4.56 -42.96
N ASP A 834 9.39 3.77 -42.22
CA ASP A 834 10.37 2.81 -42.75
C ASP A 834 9.75 1.78 -43.72
N LYS A 835 8.45 1.49 -43.58
CA LYS A 835 7.69 0.56 -44.46
C LYS A 835 7.03 1.26 -45.64
N ARG A 836 6.49 2.47 -45.43
CA ARG A 836 5.97 3.32 -46.50
C ARG A 836 7.10 3.65 -47.49
N ALA A 837 8.29 3.99 -46.99
CA ALA A 837 9.49 4.20 -47.78
C ALA A 837 9.97 2.95 -48.56
N LYS A 838 9.63 1.73 -48.09
CA LYS A 838 9.96 0.45 -48.75
C LYS A 838 8.82 -0.09 -49.62
N GLY A 839 7.66 0.57 -49.67
CA GLY A 839 6.50 0.11 -50.43
C GLY A 839 5.82 -1.16 -49.89
N GLU A 840 6.15 -1.61 -48.68
CA GLU A 840 5.68 -2.89 -48.11
C GLU A 840 4.25 -2.83 -47.52
N LEU A 841 3.57 -1.67 -47.59
CA LEU A 841 2.29 -1.44 -46.92
C LEU A 841 1.10 -1.77 -47.85
N SER A 842 0.39 -2.87 -47.55
CA SER A 842 -0.89 -3.18 -48.20
C SER A 842 -2.06 -2.44 -47.53
N PRO A 843 -3.09 -1.96 -48.26
CA PRO A 843 -4.23 -1.23 -47.69
C PRO A 843 -5.06 -1.98 -46.64
N GLU A 844 -4.93 -3.31 -46.55
CA GLU A 844 -5.56 -4.09 -45.49
C GLU A 844 -4.82 -4.03 -44.15
N ASP A 845 -3.49 -3.88 -44.16
CA ASP A 845 -2.69 -3.86 -42.94
C ASP A 845 -2.80 -2.52 -42.21
N GLU A 846 -3.05 -1.42 -42.94
CA GLU A 846 -3.33 -0.10 -42.35
C GLU A 846 -4.64 -0.07 -41.54
N LYS A 847 -5.57 -0.98 -41.83
CA LYS A 847 -6.84 -1.17 -41.08
C LYS A 847 -6.73 -2.18 -39.93
N ARG A 848 -5.59 -2.87 -39.75
CA ARG A 848 -5.38 -3.83 -38.66
C ARG A 848 -4.74 -3.11 -37.47
N PRO A 849 -5.36 -3.06 -36.28
CA PRO A 849 -4.73 -2.46 -35.09
C PRO A 849 -3.43 -3.20 -34.77
N LEU A 850 -2.29 -2.51 -34.95
CA LEU A 850 -0.97 -3.14 -35.12
C LEU A 850 -0.45 -3.76 -33.81
N SER A 851 -0.95 -4.94 -33.47
CA SER A 851 -0.91 -5.54 -32.13
C SER A 851 0.46 -6.13 -31.71
N ARG A 852 1.54 -5.84 -32.45
CA ARG A 852 2.84 -6.55 -32.32
C ARG A 852 3.96 -5.77 -31.60
N PRO A 853 4.14 -4.44 -31.76
CA PRO A 853 5.12 -3.69 -30.96
C PRO A 853 4.71 -3.58 -29.49
N TYR A 854 3.46 -3.20 -29.24
CA TYR A 854 2.91 -2.95 -27.90
C TYR A 854 2.94 -4.18 -26.98
N ALA A 855 2.60 -5.35 -27.53
CA ALA A 855 2.48 -6.60 -26.78
C ALA A 855 3.79 -7.04 -26.10
N LYS A 856 4.97 -6.61 -26.59
CA LYS A 856 6.26 -6.96 -26.00
C LYS A 856 6.55 -6.23 -24.68
N TRP A 857 6.19 -4.95 -24.57
CA TRP A 857 6.57 -4.11 -23.42
C TRP A 857 5.44 -3.85 -22.43
N ALA A 858 4.17 -3.90 -22.88
CA ALA A 858 3.01 -3.68 -22.02
C ALA A 858 2.96 -4.58 -20.75
N PRO A 859 3.38 -5.87 -20.77
CA PRO A 859 3.49 -6.68 -19.56
C PRO A 859 4.43 -6.12 -18.48
N GLY A 860 5.56 -5.53 -18.91
CA GLY A 860 6.57 -4.94 -18.03
C GLY A 860 6.18 -3.55 -17.52
N PHE A 861 5.61 -2.71 -18.37
CA PHE A 861 5.05 -1.41 -17.98
C PHE A 861 3.90 -1.57 -16.98
N ARG A 862 2.96 -2.50 -17.24
CA ARG A 862 1.89 -2.83 -16.27
C ARG A 862 2.46 -3.37 -14.95
N ALA A 863 3.56 -4.12 -14.97
CA ALA A 863 4.24 -4.54 -13.73
C ALA A 863 4.80 -3.33 -12.95
N LYS A 864 5.49 -2.41 -13.65
CA LYS A 864 6.09 -1.21 -13.03
C LYS A 864 5.04 -0.27 -12.42
N LEU A 865 3.96 0.02 -13.13
CA LEU A 865 2.88 0.86 -12.56
C LEU A 865 2.20 0.18 -11.37
N LEU A 866 2.11 -1.15 -11.35
CA LEU A 866 1.54 -1.89 -10.23
C LEU A 866 2.48 -1.99 -9.02
N SER A 867 3.81 -1.93 -9.22
CA SER A 867 4.78 -1.77 -8.13
C SER A 867 4.76 -0.34 -7.57
N VAL A 868 4.71 0.70 -8.42
CA VAL A 868 4.53 2.10 -7.98
C VAL A 868 3.26 2.24 -7.16
N ALA A 869 2.13 1.69 -7.61
CA ALA A 869 0.88 1.68 -6.84
C ALA A 869 1.01 0.97 -5.48
N GLY A 870 1.85 -0.09 -5.40
CA GLY A 870 2.21 -0.75 -4.14
C GLY A 870 3.06 0.12 -3.22
N HIS A 871 4.07 0.81 -3.77
CA HIS A 871 4.91 1.75 -3.03
C HIS A 871 4.06 2.89 -2.43
N LEU A 872 3.17 3.50 -3.23
CA LEU A 872 2.21 4.51 -2.77
C LEU A 872 1.26 3.98 -1.68
N GLY A 873 0.74 2.75 -1.83
CA GLY A 873 -0.09 2.11 -0.81
C GLY A 873 0.65 1.87 0.52
N ALA A 874 1.94 1.48 0.46
CA ALA A 874 2.79 1.33 1.63
C ALA A 874 3.11 2.69 2.30
N GLN A 875 3.43 3.71 1.52
CA GLN A 875 3.62 5.09 2.00
C GLN A 875 2.35 5.63 2.69
N LYS A 876 1.15 5.36 2.14
CA LYS A 876 -0.15 5.73 2.72
C LYS A 876 -0.42 5.03 4.07
N MET A 877 0.11 3.81 4.26
CA MET A 877 0.08 3.15 5.57
C MET A 877 1.10 3.77 6.54
N GLN A 878 2.32 4.08 6.08
CA GLN A 878 3.38 4.73 6.86
C GLN A 878 2.96 6.13 7.32
N MET A 879 2.26 6.90 6.48
CA MET A 879 1.65 8.20 6.83
C MET A 879 0.86 8.14 8.16
N ARG A 880 0.13 7.04 8.40
CA ARG A 880 -0.67 6.84 9.62
C ARG A 880 0.18 6.63 10.87
N THR A 881 1.40 6.09 10.77
CA THR A 881 2.32 6.01 11.91
C THR A 881 3.11 7.31 12.08
N ILE A 882 3.52 7.98 11.00
CA ILE A 882 4.30 9.24 11.07
C ILE A 882 3.52 10.35 11.79
N LYS A 883 2.19 10.37 11.71
CA LYS A 883 1.33 11.29 12.49
C LYS A 883 1.46 11.14 14.03
N TRP A 884 2.07 10.05 14.54
CA TRP A 884 2.42 9.87 15.96
C TRP A 884 3.83 10.37 16.34
N GLU A 885 4.66 10.69 15.35
CA GLU A 885 6.03 11.17 15.58
C GLU A 885 5.99 12.59 16.13
N ARG A 886 6.21 12.75 17.45
CA ARG A 886 6.24 14.07 18.11
C ARG A 886 7.17 15.03 17.37
N ASN A 887 6.74 16.28 17.24
CA ASN A 887 7.45 17.36 16.54
C ASN A 887 8.70 17.83 17.33
N ILE A 888 9.73 16.98 17.37
CA ILE A 888 11.00 17.23 18.08
C ILE A 888 11.83 18.31 17.38
N ARG A 889 11.91 18.29 16.04
CA ARG A 889 12.57 19.35 15.26
C ARG A 889 11.66 20.55 15.02
N GLY A 890 10.39 20.28 14.74
CA GLY A 890 9.34 21.27 14.52
C GLY A 890 8.15 20.66 13.78
N GLY A 891 7.19 21.51 13.40
CA GLY A 891 5.92 21.08 12.79
C GLY A 891 6.11 20.42 11.42
N TRP A 892 5.61 19.20 11.24
CA TRP A 892 5.64 18.50 9.96
C TRP A 892 4.46 18.89 9.06
N PRO A 893 4.66 19.22 7.77
CA PRO A 893 3.59 19.47 6.80
C PRO A 893 2.92 18.16 6.32
N ALA A 894 2.27 17.42 7.24
CA ALA A 894 1.65 16.11 6.97
C ALA A 894 0.67 16.14 5.78
N GLU A 895 -0.17 17.19 5.70
CA GLU A 895 -1.17 17.41 4.65
C GLU A 895 -0.53 17.52 3.25
N HIS A 896 0.66 18.10 3.15
CA HIS A 896 1.37 18.29 1.87
C HIS A 896 1.83 16.93 1.34
N TYR A 897 2.39 16.08 2.20
CA TYR A 897 2.78 14.70 1.85
C TYR A 897 1.57 13.79 1.59
N GLU A 898 0.45 13.98 2.31
CA GLU A 898 -0.79 13.22 2.09
C GLU A 898 -1.38 13.55 0.71
N LYS A 899 -1.44 14.83 0.34
CA LYS A 899 -1.80 15.28 -1.01
C LYS A 899 -0.79 14.83 -2.08
N LEU A 900 0.51 14.80 -1.79
CA LEU A 900 1.53 14.36 -2.74
C LEU A 900 1.46 12.85 -3.06
N ILE A 901 1.07 12.01 -2.09
CA ILE A 901 0.76 10.58 -2.33
C ILE A 901 -0.53 10.44 -3.15
N GLU A 902 -1.55 11.24 -2.86
CA GLU A 902 -2.82 11.27 -3.59
C GLU A 902 -2.63 11.64 -5.07
N ILE A 903 -1.90 12.72 -5.36
CA ILE A 903 -1.66 13.15 -6.75
C ILE A 903 -0.87 12.08 -7.52
N GLN A 904 0.19 11.49 -6.96
CA GLN A 904 0.89 10.37 -7.60
C GLN A 904 -0.04 9.17 -7.86
N THR A 905 -0.99 8.91 -6.96
CA THR A 905 -2.00 7.84 -7.12
C THR A 905 -2.95 8.13 -8.29
N THR A 906 -3.25 9.41 -8.55
CA THR A 906 -3.94 9.87 -9.77
C THR A 906 -3.05 9.66 -11.01
N MET A 907 -1.79 10.12 -11.00
CA MET A 907 -0.85 9.97 -12.13
C MET A 907 -0.63 8.52 -12.57
N VAL A 908 -0.59 7.55 -11.64
CA VAL A 908 -0.56 6.11 -11.99
C VAL A 908 -1.78 5.73 -12.84
N SER A 909 -2.94 6.27 -12.52
CA SER A 909 -4.21 6.01 -13.23
C SER A 909 -4.25 6.71 -14.59
N ASP A 910 -3.65 7.90 -14.70
CA ASP A 910 -3.55 8.65 -15.96
C ASP A 910 -2.60 7.96 -16.94
N LEU A 911 -1.42 7.52 -16.48
CA LEU A 911 -0.50 6.70 -17.28
C LEU A 911 -1.10 5.34 -17.70
N ILE A 912 -1.98 4.76 -16.88
CA ILE A 912 -2.76 3.56 -17.24
C ILE A 912 -3.74 3.84 -18.37
N GLN A 913 -4.49 4.94 -18.31
CA GLN A 913 -5.47 5.31 -19.35
C GLN A 913 -4.78 5.69 -20.67
N LEU A 914 -3.68 6.44 -20.59
CA LEU A 914 -2.87 6.82 -21.73
C LEU A 914 -2.20 5.60 -22.40
N ALA A 915 -1.83 4.59 -21.62
CA ALA A 915 -1.40 3.30 -22.18
C ALA A 915 -2.57 2.48 -22.76
N GLY A 916 -3.76 2.62 -22.18
CA GLY A 916 -5.01 2.02 -22.66
C GLY A 916 -5.40 2.55 -24.04
N SER A 917 -5.46 3.88 -24.21
CA SER A 917 -5.80 4.53 -25.46
C SER A 917 -4.90 4.07 -26.61
N LEU A 918 -3.56 4.16 -26.46
CA LEU A 918 -2.61 3.67 -27.46
C LEU A 918 -2.89 2.23 -27.90
N SER A 919 -3.23 1.35 -26.95
CA SER A 919 -3.49 -0.06 -27.23
C SER A 919 -4.71 -0.31 -28.12
N SER A 920 -5.64 0.66 -28.17
CA SER A 920 -6.84 0.65 -29.01
C SER A 920 -6.79 1.57 -30.23
N LEU A 921 -5.86 2.51 -30.32
CA LEU A 921 -5.72 3.41 -31.48
C LEU A 921 -4.97 2.74 -32.63
N SER A 922 -5.54 2.78 -33.83
CA SER A 922 -4.88 2.46 -35.10
C SER A 922 -3.83 3.53 -35.48
N PRO A 923 -2.92 3.25 -36.45
CA PRO A 923 -1.80 4.14 -36.73
C PRO A 923 -2.23 5.53 -37.22
N THR A 924 -3.22 5.62 -38.09
CA THR A 924 -3.77 6.89 -38.59
C THR A 924 -4.25 7.79 -37.46
N TRP A 925 -4.85 7.22 -36.41
CA TRP A 925 -5.25 7.98 -35.23
C TRP A 925 -4.11 8.32 -34.27
N ARG A 926 -3.03 7.52 -34.23
CA ARG A 926 -1.80 7.89 -33.51
C ARG A 926 -1.17 9.11 -34.16
N THR A 927 -0.97 9.10 -35.47
CA THR A 927 -0.45 10.24 -36.25
C THR A 927 -1.37 11.47 -36.14
N ARG A 928 -2.71 11.30 -36.10
CA ARG A 928 -3.64 12.39 -35.77
C ARG A 928 -3.43 12.95 -34.36
N LEU A 929 -3.14 12.11 -33.36
CA LEU A 929 -2.87 12.54 -31.98
C LEU A 929 -1.49 13.22 -31.85
N LEU A 930 -0.49 12.72 -32.57
CA LEU A 930 0.88 13.24 -32.66
C LEU A 930 0.95 14.63 -33.33
N HIS A 931 0.19 14.87 -34.42
CA HIS A 931 0.21 16.16 -35.12
C HIS A 931 -0.94 17.13 -34.79
N LYS A 932 -2.10 16.67 -34.28
CA LYS A 932 -3.23 17.56 -33.91
C LYS A 932 -3.36 17.84 -32.41
N THR A 933 -2.45 17.37 -31.56
CA THR A 933 -2.46 17.71 -30.13
C THR A 933 -1.09 18.20 -29.66
N ALA A 934 -1.10 19.22 -28.79
CA ALA A 934 0.11 19.78 -28.19
C ALA A 934 0.92 18.76 -27.36
N PHE A 935 0.29 17.66 -26.93
CA PHE A 935 0.84 16.71 -25.96
C PHE A 935 2.18 16.10 -26.39
N LEU A 936 2.42 15.96 -27.69
CA LEU A 936 3.63 15.31 -28.24
C LEU A 936 4.56 16.30 -28.97
N ASN A 937 4.36 17.60 -28.76
CA ASN A 937 5.35 18.59 -29.17
C ASN A 937 6.67 18.28 -28.44
N PRO A 938 7.81 18.13 -29.16
CA PRO A 938 9.10 17.80 -28.54
C PRO A 938 9.50 18.74 -27.39
N ASN A 939 9.14 20.03 -27.48
CA ASN A 939 9.40 21.00 -26.44
C ASN A 939 8.59 20.69 -25.17
N LEU A 940 7.32 20.32 -25.30
CA LEU A 940 6.48 19.95 -24.15
C LEU A 940 6.92 18.62 -23.52
N ILE A 941 7.35 17.64 -24.33
CA ILE A 941 7.93 16.39 -23.81
C ILE A 941 9.20 16.69 -22.98
N SER A 942 10.03 17.63 -23.44
CA SER A 942 11.20 18.13 -22.72
C SER A 942 10.81 18.83 -21.41
N ASP A 943 9.88 19.79 -21.46
CA ASP A 943 9.37 20.52 -20.28
C ASP A 943 8.83 19.56 -19.20
N VAL A 944 8.03 18.57 -19.61
CA VAL A 944 7.45 17.53 -18.71
C VAL A 944 8.56 16.71 -18.06
N MET A 945 9.53 16.21 -18.84
CA MET A 945 10.64 15.41 -18.29
C MET A 945 11.57 16.24 -17.39
N ALA A 946 11.76 17.52 -17.69
CA ALA A 946 12.51 18.45 -16.86
C ALA A 946 11.83 18.67 -15.50
N ILE A 947 10.52 18.96 -15.44
CA ILE A 947 9.81 19.14 -14.16
C ILE A 947 9.82 17.84 -13.34
N PHE A 948 9.58 16.68 -13.95
CA PHE A 948 9.70 15.38 -13.28
C PHE A 948 11.07 15.20 -12.60
N GLY A 949 12.16 15.50 -13.33
CA GLY A 949 13.53 15.41 -12.81
C GLY A 949 13.83 16.42 -11.70
N ILE A 950 13.45 17.68 -11.90
CA ILE A 950 13.66 18.77 -10.94
C ILE A 950 12.90 18.50 -9.63
N VAL A 951 11.65 18.02 -9.71
CA VAL A 951 10.87 17.68 -8.51
C VAL A 951 11.45 16.48 -7.77
N SER A 952 11.83 15.40 -8.47
CA SER A 952 12.49 14.25 -7.83
C SER A 952 13.77 14.70 -7.09
N MET A 953 14.63 15.46 -7.79
CA MET A 953 15.88 15.97 -7.26
C MET A 953 15.69 16.94 -6.09
N SER A 954 14.70 17.85 -6.16
CA SER A 954 14.35 18.77 -5.07
C SER A 954 13.84 18.02 -3.84
N LEU A 955 13.00 16.99 -4.02
CA LEU A 955 12.51 16.16 -2.92
C LEU A 955 13.60 15.24 -2.35
N GLU A 956 14.53 14.71 -3.16
CA GLU A 956 15.69 13.94 -2.69
C GLU A 956 16.62 14.81 -1.82
N THR A 957 17.04 15.94 -2.36
CA THR A 957 18.07 16.80 -1.77
C THR A 957 17.55 17.80 -0.73
N GLY A 958 16.27 18.14 -0.77
CA GLY A 958 15.70 19.25 -0.01
C GLY A 958 16.25 20.61 -0.45
N HIS A 959 16.56 20.81 -1.73
CA HIS A 959 16.88 22.13 -2.29
C HIS A 959 15.61 22.84 -2.81
N PRO A 960 15.50 24.18 -2.65
CA PRO A 960 14.37 24.95 -3.16
C PRO A 960 14.33 24.96 -4.69
N VAL A 961 13.15 25.22 -5.24
CA VAL A 961 12.89 25.26 -6.69
C VAL A 961 12.84 26.72 -7.16
N HIS A 962 13.26 27.05 -8.39
CA HIS A 962 13.19 28.42 -8.89
C HIS A 962 11.75 28.83 -9.31
N GLU A 963 11.37 30.08 -9.04
CA GLU A 963 10.05 30.64 -9.40
C GLU A 963 9.75 30.52 -10.89
N VAL A 964 10.74 30.85 -11.73
CA VAL A 964 10.67 30.93 -13.22
C VAL A 964 10.32 29.62 -13.91
N LEU A 965 10.50 28.46 -13.25
CA LEU A 965 10.14 27.17 -13.84
C LEU A 965 8.62 27.11 -14.11
N PRO A 966 8.19 26.59 -15.27
CA PRO A 966 6.79 26.63 -15.68
C PRO A 966 5.85 26.09 -14.60
N SER A 967 5.01 26.98 -14.10
CA SER A 967 4.02 26.72 -13.04
C SER A 967 2.73 26.07 -13.55
N ASN A 968 2.56 26.04 -14.88
CA ASN A 968 1.38 25.53 -15.57
C ASN A 968 1.80 24.94 -16.92
N LEU A 969 1.84 23.61 -17.02
CA LEU A 969 2.20 22.88 -18.23
C LEU A 969 1.12 22.95 -19.32
N LEU A 970 -0.14 23.22 -18.94
CA LEU A 970 -1.22 23.38 -19.92
C LEU A 970 -1.04 24.67 -20.72
N ASP A 971 -0.66 25.76 -20.05
CA ASP A 971 -0.33 27.04 -20.69
C ASP A 971 0.87 26.89 -21.65
N ARG A 972 1.91 26.14 -21.24
CA ARG A 972 3.04 25.76 -22.12
C ARG A 972 2.59 24.95 -23.33
N SER A 973 1.66 24.01 -23.16
CA SER A 973 1.13 23.21 -24.28
C SER A 973 0.41 24.07 -25.32
N LEU A 974 -0.38 25.06 -24.88
CA LEU A 974 -1.07 26.01 -25.77
C LEU A 974 -0.07 26.93 -26.50
N TYR A 975 0.94 27.44 -25.78
CA TYR A 975 2.02 28.26 -26.36
C TYR A 975 2.80 27.51 -27.45
N HIS A 976 3.22 26.26 -27.18
CA HIS A 976 4.00 25.46 -28.13
C HIS A 976 3.18 25.08 -29.38
N ASP A 977 1.87 24.81 -29.25
CA ASP A 977 0.96 24.56 -30.39
C ASP A 977 0.75 25.83 -31.24
N GLU A 978 0.43 26.96 -30.60
CA GLU A 978 0.29 28.26 -31.27
C GLU A 978 1.56 28.65 -32.04
N GLN A 979 2.74 28.55 -31.41
CA GLN A 979 4.02 28.83 -32.05
C GLN A 979 4.26 27.89 -33.25
N SER A 980 3.92 26.60 -33.13
CA SER A 980 4.03 25.63 -34.22
C SER A 980 3.13 25.99 -35.41
N ARG A 981 1.89 26.43 -35.15
CA ARG A 981 0.93 26.89 -36.16
C ARG A 981 1.41 28.17 -36.86
N VAL A 982 1.90 29.16 -36.11
CA VAL A 982 2.40 30.43 -36.67
C VAL A 982 3.64 30.22 -37.52
N VAL A 983 4.56 29.35 -37.09
CA VAL A 983 5.75 28.99 -37.89
C VAL A 983 5.34 28.25 -39.17
N GLY A 984 4.45 27.26 -39.08
CA GLY A 984 3.94 26.54 -40.25
C GLY A 984 3.15 27.44 -41.23
N ALA A 985 2.46 28.46 -40.75
CA ALA A 985 1.80 29.47 -41.57
C ALA A 985 2.80 30.38 -42.30
N ARG A 986 3.91 30.77 -41.64
CA ARG A 986 4.98 31.56 -42.25
C ARG A 986 5.74 30.79 -43.33
N PHE A 987 6.06 29.51 -43.11
CA PHE A 987 6.69 28.68 -44.15
C PHE A 987 5.79 28.57 -45.39
N LYS A 988 4.49 28.26 -45.21
CA LYS A 988 3.48 28.29 -46.30
C LYS A 988 3.27 29.66 -46.96
N GLN A 989 3.88 30.73 -46.44
CA GLN A 989 3.86 32.07 -47.01
C GLN A 989 5.18 32.41 -47.73
N LEU A 990 6.29 31.75 -47.38
CA LEU A 990 7.53 31.73 -48.17
C LEU A 990 7.40 30.80 -49.38
N ASP A 991 6.86 29.58 -49.19
CA ASP A 991 6.60 28.57 -50.24
C ASP A 991 5.55 29.02 -51.30
N ARG A 992 5.11 30.28 -51.24
CA ARG A 992 4.21 30.95 -52.19
C ARG A 992 4.86 32.14 -52.91
N LEU A 993 6.10 32.48 -52.56
CA LEU A 993 6.89 33.53 -53.20
C LEU A 993 7.89 32.94 -54.20
N ASP A 994 8.38 31.73 -53.93
CA ASP A 994 9.07 30.88 -54.90
C ASP A 994 8.04 30.04 -55.69
N GLY A 995 8.36 29.73 -56.96
CA GLY A 995 7.38 29.45 -58.03
C GLY A 995 6.58 28.14 -57.99
N GLU A 996 5.70 28.01 -58.98
CA GLU A 996 4.64 26.98 -59.13
C GLU A 996 5.15 25.52 -59.26
N GLU A 997 5.48 24.83 -58.15
CA GLU A 997 5.53 23.34 -58.17
C GLU A 997 5.26 22.63 -56.83
N ALA A 998 4.96 23.34 -55.74
CA ALA A 998 4.79 22.76 -54.38
C ALA A 998 3.35 22.38 -53.97
N ALA A 999 2.39 22.34 -54.91
CA ALA A 999 0.96 22.22 -54.58
C ALA A 999 0.51 20.82 -54.11
N GLU A 1000 1.19 19.74 -54.51
CA GLU A 1000 0.72 18.37 -54.26
C GLU A 1000 1.12 17.79 -52.89
N THR A 1001 2.13 18.34 -52.21
CA THR A 1001 2.56 17.87 -50.87
C THR A 1001 1.77 18.51 -49.72
N THR A 1002 0.46 18.66 -49.89
CA THR A 1002 -0.43 18.92 -48.75
C THR A 1002 -0.42 17.70 -47.82
N PRO A 1003 -0.07 17.85 -46.52
CA PRO A 1003 -0.13 16.72 -45.60
C PRO A 1003 -1.59 16.28 -45.44
N ILE A 1004 -1.82 14.96 -45.52
CA ILE A 1004 -3.10 14.25 -45.74
C ILE A 1004 -4.13 14.42 -44.59
N THR A 1005 -3.90 15.35 -43.66
CA THR A 1005 -4.56 15.43 -42.34
C THR A 1005 -5.51 16.62 -42.16
N SER A 1006 -5.85 17.37 -43.21
CA SER A 1006 -6.80 18.50 -43.15
C SER A 1006 -8.30 18.13 -43.24
N GLU A 1007 -8.67 16.87 -42.99
CA GLU A 1007 -10.08 16.51 -42.72
C GLU A 1007 -10.68 17.37 -41.61
N ALA A 1008 -11.87 17.91 -41.88
CA ALA A 1008 -12.71 18.59 -40.89
C ALA A 1008 -13.27 17.57 -39.87
N ILE A 1009 -13.62 18.06 -38.68
CA ILE A 1009 -14.21 17.23 -37.61
C ILE A 1009 -15.73 17.20 -37.83
N THR A 1010 -16.19 16.29 -38.69
CA THR A 1010 -17.62 16.03 -38.98
C THR A 1010 -18.25 15.16 -37.87
N GLY A 1011 -19.56 15.25 -37.63
CA GLY A 1011 -20.28 14.40 -36.68
C GLY A 1011 -20.01 12.89 -36.87
N GLN A 1012 -19.87 12.43 -38.12
CA GLN A 1012 -19.50 11.03 -38.44
C GLN A 1012 -18.14 10.60 -37.87
N LEU A 1013 -17.16 11.51 -37.77
CA LEU A 1013 -15.84 11.20 -37.21
C LEU A 1013 -15.92 10.99 -35.69
N LEU A 1014 -16.76 11.77 -35.00
CA LEU A 1014 -17.02 11.63 -33.56
C LEU A 1014 -17.63 10.26 -33.22
N MET A 1015 -18.51 9.77 -34.10
CA MET A 1015 -19.18 8.47 -33.96
C MET A 1015 -18.22 7.27 -34.07
N SER A 1016 -17.05 7.42 -34.70
CA SER A 1016 -16.06 6.34 -34.81
C SER A 1016 -15.59 5.84 -33.44
N THR A 1017 -15.45 4.53 -33.25
CA THR A 1017 -15.06 3.92 -31.95
C THR A 1017 -13.72 4.44 -31.45
N GLU A 1018 -12.78 4.62 -32.38
CA GLU A 1018 -11.41 5.09 -32.15
C GLU A 1018 -11.36 6.50 -31.57
N PHE A 1019 -12.33 7.37 -31.88
CA PHE A 1019 -12.39 8.73 -31.33
C PHE A 1019 -12.58 8.76 -29.80
N SER A 1020 -13.23 7.74 -29.19
CA SER A 1020 -13.33 7.68 -27.72
C SER A 1020 -12.02 7.29 -27.05
N ALA A 1021 -11.25 6.39 -27.68
CA ALA A 1021 -9.91 6.04 -27.23
C ALA A 1021 -8.97 7.25 -27.36
N TYR A 1022 -9.09 8.00 -28.45
CA TYR A 1022 -8.38 9.25 -28.69
C TYR A 1022 -8.71 10.28 -27.59
N ALA A 1023 -10.01 10.56 -27.37
CA ALA A 1023 -10.49 11.47 -26.34
C ALA A 1023 -10.06 11.06 -24.92
N THR A 1024 -10.12 9.76 -24.60
CA THR A 1024 -9.66 9.21 -23.31
C THR A 1024 -8.16 9.39 -23.13
N GLY A 1025 -7.38 9.22 -24.20
CA GLY A 1025 -5.94 9.51 -24.20
C GLY A 1025 -5.66 10.99 -23.95
N VAL A 1026 -6.33 11.88 -24.67
CA VAL A 1026 -6.19 13.34 -24.52
C VAL A 1026 -6.61 13.79 -23.11
N ALA A 1027 -7.72 13.30 -22.57
CA ALA A 1027 -8.16 13.59 -21.20
C ALA A 1027 -7.13 13.13 -20.16
N ALA A 1028 -6.57 11.92 -20.30
CA ALA A 1028 -5.51 11.41 -19.44
C ALA A 1028 -4.22 12.24 -19.54
N SER A 1029 -3.85 12.71 -20.74
CA SER A 1029 -2.74 13.64 -20.94
C SER A 1029 -2.96 14.97 -20.19
N PHE A 1030 -4.13 15.60 -20.34
CA PHE A 1030 -4.47 16.84 -19.61
C PHE A 1030 -4.42 16.64 -18.09
N GLN A 1031 -4.97 15.53 -17.58
CA GLN A 1031 -4.97 15.22 -16.15
C GLN A 1031 -3.56 14.93 -15.61
N LEU A 1032 -2.70 14.28 -16.39
CA LEU A 1032 -1.30 14.02 -16.02
C LEU A 1032 -0.48 15.31 -15.92
N LEU A 1033 -0.62 16.23 -16.88
CA LEU A 1033 0.04 17.54 -16.85
C LEU A 1033 -0.42 18.35 -15.63
N HIS A 1034 -1.73 18.42 -15.38
CA HIS A 1034 -2.27 19.10 -14.21
C HIS A 1034 -1.80 18.49 -12.88
N SER A 1035 -1.68 17.15 -12.83
CA SER A 1035 -1.14 16.44 -11.66
C SER A 1035 0.35 16.76 -11.42
N LEU A 1036 1.14 16.89 -12.49
CA LEU A 1036 2.54 17.30 -12.41
C LEU A 1036 2.68 18.77 -11.93
N ASP A 1037 1.82 19.67 -12.40
CA ASP A 1037 1.74 21.07 -11.92
C ASP A 1037 1.42 21.12 -10.41
N GLN A 1038 0.44 20.33 -9.94
CA GLN A 1038 0.12 20.27 -8.50
C GLN A 1038 1.30 19.74 -7.67
N ILE A 1039 2.02 18.71 -8.14
CA ILE A 1039 3.21 18.19 -7.46
C ILE A 1039 4.37 19.19 -7.45
N HIS A 1040 4.54 19.96 -8.52
CA HIS A 1040 5.52 21.05 -8.60
C HIS A 1040 5.23 22.12 -7.53
N LEU A 1041 3.96 22.54 -7.36
CA LEU A 1041 3.55 23.48 -6.32
C LEU A 1041 3.74 22.93 -4.89
N VAL A 1042 3.33 21.69 -4.63
CA VAL A 1042 3.57 21.05 -3.31
C VAL A 1042 5.08 21.02 -2.99
N THR A 1043 5.93 20.83 -3.99
CA THR A 1043 7.39 20.81 -3.83
C THR A 1043 7.96 22.20 -3.54
N LYS A 1044 7.49 23.26 -4.23
CA LYS A 1044 7.80 24.67 -3.91
C LYS A 1044 7.39 25.05 -2.48
N GLU A 1045 6.24 24.55 -2.01
CA GLU A 1045 5.82 24.75 -0.62
C GLU A 1045 6.73 24.02 0.40
N LEU A 1046 7.10 22.76 0.11
CA LEU A 1046 7.90 21.89 0.98
C LEU A 1046 9.37 22.29 1.07
N CYS A 1047 10.07 22.38 -0.07
CA CYS A 1047 11.52 22.58 -0.15
C CYS A 1047 11.91 24.07 -0.22
N GLY A 1048 10.96 24.94 -0.57
CA GLY A 1048 11.19 26.36 -0.77
C GLY A 1048 11.16 26.77 -2.23
N GLU A 1049 11.06 28.08 -2.44
CA GLU A 1049 11.00 28.69 -3.76
C GLU A 1049 11.96 29.88 -3.80
N ILE A 1050 12.88 29.90 -4.77
CA ILE A 1050 13.79 31.03 -5.01
C ILE A 1050 13.08 31.99 -5.96
N PRO A 1051 12.65 33.19 -5.51
CA PRO A 1051 12.01 34.18 -6.35
C PRO A 1051 13.05 34.92 -7.19
N LEU A 1052 12.70 35.24 -8.43
CA LEU A 1052 13.47 36.14 -9.28
C LEU A 1052 12.83 37.52 -9.23
N LYS A 1053 13.36 38.39 -8.35
CA LYS A 1053 12.78 39.68 -7.98
C LYS A 1053 12.46 40.52 -9.23
N GLY A 1054 11.16 40.76 -9.47
CA GLY A 1054 10.64 41.48 -10.63
C GLY A 1054 10.17 40.61 -11.81
N TYR A 1055 10.51 39.32 -11.85
CA TYR A 1055 10.13 38.41 -12.95
C TYR A 1055 8.61 38.24 -13.09
N SER A 1056 7.90 37.97 -11.99
CA SER A 1056 6.44 37.78 -12.01
C SER A 1056 5.71 39.00 -12.58
N ARG A 1057 6.08 40.20 -12.14
CA ARG A 1057 5.56 41.46 -12.70
C ARG A 1057 5.95 41.66 -14.17
N TRP A 1058 7.22 41.41 -14.55
CA TRP A 1058 7.65 41.51 -15.94
C TRP A 1058 6.90 40.51 -16.84
N ARG A 1059 6.65 39.30 -16.35
CA ARG A 1059 5.87 38.26 -17.03
C ARG A 1059 4.42 38.68 -17.20
N GLU A 1060 3.79 39.24 -16.17
CA GLU A 1060 2.42 39.78 -16.24
C GLU A 1060 2.32 40.94 -17.25
N GLU A 1061 3.23 41.92 -17.18
CA GLU A 1061 3.31 43.02 -18.16
C GLU A 1061 3.63 42.54 -19.59
N TYR A 1062 4.36 41.43 -19.74
CA TYR A 1062 4.65 40.81 -21.04
C TYR A 1062 3.41 40.07 -21.58
N GLU A 1063 2.76 39.23 -20.79
CA GLU A 1063 1.58 38.46 -21.20
C GLU A 1063 0.41 39.37 -21.57
N LEU A 1064 0.14 40.43 -20.79
CA LEU A 1064 -0.89 41.42 -21.11
C LEU A 1064 -0.66 42.09 -22.47
N ARG A 1065 0.56 42.57 -22.75
CA ARG A 1065 0.90 43.20 -24.04
C ARG A 1065 0.78 42.27 -25.25
N HIS A 1066 0.89 40.96 -25.06
CA HIS A 1066 0.69 39.99 -26.14
C HIS A 1066 -0.78 39.55 -26.27
N LEU A 1067 -1.58 39.67 -25.21
CA LEU A 1067 -3.03 39.49 -25.25
C LEU A 1067 -3.75 40.69 -25.91
N ASP A 1068 -3.31 41.93 -25.65
CA ASP A 1068 -3.87 43.16 -26.26
C ASP A 1068 -3.71 43.22 -27.79
N HIS A 1069 -2.86 42.37 -28.38
CA HIS A 1069 -2.72 42.18 -29.83
C HIS A 1069 -3.59 41.03 -30.40
N SER A 1070 -4.50 40.47 -29.61
CA SER A 1070 -5.35 39.30 -29.96
C SER A 1070 -6.85 39.47 -29.65
N VAL A 1071 -7.28 40.69 -29.30
CA VAL A 1071 -8.67 41.07 -28.96
C VAL A 1071 -9.28 41.91 -30.07
#